data_AF-A0A9E1ZDN4-F1
#
_entry.id   AF-A0A9E1ZDN4-F1
#
_cell.length_a   1.000
_cell.length_b   1.000
_cell.length_c   1.000
_cell.angle_alpha   90.00
_cell.angle_beta   90.00
_cell.angle_gamma   90.00
#
_symmetry.space_group_name_H-M   'P 1'
#
loop_
_entity.id
_entity.type
_entity.pdbx_description
1 polymer ?
#
loop_
_entity_poly.entity_id
_entity_poly.type
_entity_poly.pdbx_seq_one_letter_code
_entity_poly.pdbx_strand_id
1 'polypeptide(L)'
;MHKKGKGWNLTLLNFKSTWLGAISISLIIAGIGCSALKAAQVKSVPEGFGLLAHWSFDVDYSSSVNNDLYQGKPVGESSVQIVQDRRVVKVGKGALRLGSGSVSGNKTFVAIRNPLFGYHNAEVFTVVAWYRYEDLSGDGSDDRNFVWESTPGYSLAFGLRQEEGQRDAEWWFQTASHSSVSDTTGPRIETQEWYHVAMVWNQALGRCKFYHNGIMRDDVAMPAGEELEEMTGFHIGNHRGGDGSRDWDGYIDDVAVYDLELTPKQIQALAQGSDGGRRIHAGNVLQRVPQPTAQKLVQRAPDFKPPLPLWNGLHSQGPLVGHVSDQSAIIWARVPVSGTYALEVDIPSDGAHAQRVLAVASESEDWCLRWEVSGLKASSDYLYRIRRGSEMLWEGDDYSFKTAPKPNQPVQVTLAFGSCASSESSSIWTRMKDEGADGVVLLGDTPYIDVTDLDRVRDAYRRFSSVLPLAETLRSIPFWGTWDDHDFGRNDSDGTLPGKENSRLGFMNYRPNPTFGHDDQGIYTKFRYGPIEVFLLDTRWFARTEKSWADPNKPTLLGKRQWEWLKAGLLASDATFKILACGMIWDDKKNTESDDWGTYKHERQALQSWLGDNRVEGVVLIGGDIHVSRLLKYDTVEQVGYPIYQFITSPMHGSVIPSLNVPHPALIQSAEEPYVFLNLNADTTVTPATLQAVWMNRDGKIIFDTNIDRDELSRSN
;
A
#
# COMPACT_ATOMS: atom_id res chain seq x y z
N MET A 1 51.60 9.04 29.15
CA MET A 1 51.65 9.19 30.63
C MET A 1 50.91 10.47 31.04
N HIS A 2 50.29 10.43 32.22
CA HIS A 2 49.36 11.34 32.95
C HIS A 2 49.59 12.88 32.92
N LYS A 3 48.67 13.76 33.38
CA LYS A 3 47.19 13.93 33.53
C LYS A 3 47.01 15.24 34.34
N LYS A 4 46.01 16.09 33.99
CA LYS A 4 45.17 17.03 34.82
C LYS A 4 45.85 18.06 35.75
N GLY A 5 45.31 19.24 36.08
CA GLY A 5 44.04 19.95 35.89
C GLY A 5 44.03 21.21 36.79
N LYS A 6 43.19 22.22 36.52
CA LYS A 6 43.02 23.46 37.32
C LYS A 6 41.56 23.66 37.73
N GLY A 7 41.32 24.33 38.85
CA GLY A 7 40.00 24.80 39.28
C GLY A 7 40.06 26.08 40.13
N TRP A 8 38.86 26.60 40.38
CA TRP A 8 38.37 27.42 41.52
C TRP A 8 37.96 28.91 41.30
N ASN A 9 36.64 29.11 41.53
CA ASN A 9 35.89 30.14 42.28
C ASN A 9 35.81 31.62 41.89
N LEU A 10 34.57 32.15 41.94
CA LEU A 10 34.26 33.54 42.24
C LEU A 10 32.91 33.72 42.96
N THR A 11 32.84 34.81 43.74
CA THR A 11 31.96 35.11 44.88
C THR A 11 30.82 36.08 44.52
N LEU A 12 29.74 36.04 45.31
CA LEU A 12 28.51 36.87 45.30
C LEU A 12 28.71 38.36 45.68
N LEU A 13 27.81 39.24 45.19
CA LEU A 13 27.22 40.35 45.97
C LEU A 13 25.89 40.90 45.37
N ASN A 14 24.98 41.21 46.30
CA ASN A 14 23.56 41.65 46.19
C ASN A 14 23.32 43.04 45.57
N PHE A 15 22.09 43.31 45.09
CA PHE A 15 21.33 44.55 45.42
C PHE A 15 19.80 44.43 45.21
N LYS A 16 19.05 45.28 45.91
CA LYS A 16 17.61 45.23 46.27
C LYS A 16 16.65 46.02 45.35
N SER A 17 15.41 45.51 45.27
CA SER A 17 14.03 46.08 45.19
C SER A 17 13.68 47.52 44.71
N THR A 18 12.65 47.55 43.82
CA THR A 18 11.42 48.42 43.72
C THR A 18 11.48 49.90 43.29
N TRP A 19 10.76 50.26 42.21
CA TRP A 19 9.45 51.01 42.19
C TRP A 19 9.00 51.43 40.76
N LEU A 20 7.69 51.70 40.65
CA LEU A 20 6.84 51.98 39.47
C LEU A 20 7.16 53.25 38.65
N GLY A 21 6.70 53.30 37.39
CA GLY A 21 6.44 54.54 36.65
C GLY A 21 6.16 54.36 35.15
N ALA A 22 4.89 54.47 34.75
CA ALA A 22 4.46 54.59 33.35
C ALA A 22 4.53 56.04 32.87
N ILE A 23 4.81 56.26 31.57
CA ILE A 23 4.09 57.14 30.62
C ILE A 23 4.98 57.44 29.39
N SER A 24 4.34 57.31 28.23
CA SER A 24 4.78 57.48 26.85
C SER A 24 5.31 58.88 26.49
N ILE A 25 6.17 58.97 25.45
CA ILE A 25 6.03 59.84 24.26
C ILE A 25 7.23 59.61 23.30
N SER A 26 6.89 59.56 22.02
CA SER A 26 7.68 59.25 20.82
C SER A 26 8.84 60.21 20.48
N LEU A 27 9.92 59.71 19.84
CA LEU A 27 10.41 60.10 18.48
C LEU A 27 11.80 59.49 18.13
N ILE A 28 11.87 58.90 16.93
CA ILE A 28 12.92 58.96 15.89
C ILE A 28 14.35 58.38 16.13
N ILE A 29 14.57 57.25 15.44
CA ILE A 29 15.71 56.83 14.60
C ILE A 29 17.16 57.07 15.11
N ALA A 30 17.83 55.97 15.45
CA ALA A 30 19.21 55.70 15.04
C ALA A 30 19.50 54.19 15.13
N GLY A 31 19.92 53.60 14.01
CA GLY A 31 20.18 52.18 13.89
C GLY A 31 21.39 51.73 14.70
N ILE A 32 21.21 50.68 15.50
CA ILE A 32 22.26 49.77 15.95
C ILE A 32 21.66 48.37 15.87
N GLY A 33 22.33 47.49 15.12
CA GLY A 33 21.88 46.14 14.82
C GLY A 33 21.66 45.31 16.09
N CYS A 34 20.51 44.64 16.13
CA CYS A 34 20.24 43.58 17.09
C CYS A 34 19.97 42.30 16.31
N SER A 35 20.89 41.36 16.44
CA SER A 35 20.72 39.96 16.10
C SER A 35 19.56 39.34 16.88
N ALA A 36 18.83 38.46 16.20
CA ALA A 36 17.92 37.44 16.74
C ALA A 36 16.60 37.91 17.36
N LEU A 37 15.59 38.08 16.49
CA LEU A 37 14.30 37.41 16.68
C LEU A 37 13.92 36.84 15.31
N LYS A 38 14.24 35.56 15.08
CA LYS A 38 13.52 34.78 14.06
C LYS A 38 12.07 34.80 14.54
N ALA A 39 11.22 35.59 13.90
CA ALA A 39 9.80 35.32 13.90
C ALA A 39 9.68 33.84 13.54
N ALA A 40 9.16 33.02 14.45
CA ALA A 40 8.76 31.68 14.12
C ALA A 40 7.87 31.81 12.88
N GLN A 41 8.33 31.32 11.73
CA GLN A 41 7.44 31.12 10.60
C GLN A 41 6.31 30.25 11.14
N VAL A 42 5.12 30.83 11.25
CA VAL A 42 3.89 30.05 11.39
C VAL A 42 3.94 29.05 10.25
N LYS A 43 4.15 27.76 10.56
CA LYS A 43 4.04 26.70 9.56
C LYS A 43 2.69 26.90 8.88
N SER A 44 2.68 27.00 7.56
CA SER A 44 1.45 27.08 6.78
C SER A 44 0.55 25.89 7.15
N VAL A 45 -0.76 26.11 7.18
CA VAL A 45 -1.75 25.02 7.36
C VAL A 45 -1.47 23.94 6.31
N PRO A 46 -1.38 22.65 6.69
CA PRO A 46 -1.13 21.56 5.74
C PRO A 46 -2.20 21.51 4.65
N GLU A 47 -1.80 21.21 3.41
CA GLU A 47 -2.74 20.91 2.32
C GLU A 47 -3.31 19.49 2.52
N GLY A 48 -4.63 19.31 2.39
CA GLY A 48 -5.31 18.02 2.53
C GLY A 48 -6.00 17.56 1.23
N PHE A 49 -6.30 16.25 1.11
CA PHE A 49 -6.99 15.66 -0.04
C PHE A 49 -8.53 15.84 0.01
N GLY A 50 -9.09 16.25 1.14
CA GLY A 50 -10.53 16.48 1.35
C GLY A 50 -11.24 15.38 2.16
N LEU A 51 -12.26 14.76 1.57
CA LEU A 51 -13.17 13.81 2.24
C LEU A 51 -12.56 12.40 2.37
N LEU A 52 -12.11 11.99 3.54
CA LEU A 52 -11.47 10.67 3.78
C LEU A 52 -12.47 9.52 3.80
N ALA A 53 -13.57 9.67 4.54
CA ALA A 53 -14.62 8.68 4.71
C ALA A 53 -15.98 9.35 4.80
N HIS A 54 -17.02 8.70 4.29
CA HIS A 54 -18.40 9.20 4.33
C HIS A 54 -19.40 8.05 4.37
N TRP A 55 -20.02 7.84 5.52
CA TRP A 55 -21.12 6.89 5.69
C TRP A 55 -22.44 7.63 5.61
N SER A 56 -23.08 7.60 4.44
CA SER A 56 -24.40 8.23 4.27
C SER A 56 -25.53 7.43 4.86
N PHE A 57 -25.33 6.11 5.08
CA PHE A 57 -26.36 5.19 5.56
C PHE A 57 -27.63 5.16 4.70
N ASP A 58 -27.52 5.48 3.41
CA ASP A 58 -28.64 5.46 2.47
C ASP A 58 -29.06 4.05 2.04
N VAL A 59 -28.06 3.16 1.95
CA VAL A 59 -28.19 1.82 1.35
C VAL A 59 -27.58 0.77 2.26
N ASP A 60 -26.37 1.01 2.76
CA ASP A 60 -25.61 0.06 3.56
C ASP A 60 -24.67 0.77 4.55
N TYR A 61 -23.75 0.01 5.15
CA TYR A 61 -22.76 0.48 6.12
C TYR A 61 -21.42 0.85 5.46
N SER A 62 -21.34 0.89 4.14
CA SER A 62 -20.12 1.23 3.42
C SER A 62 -19.84 2.74 3.46
N SER A 63 -18.55 3.09 3.43
CA SER A 63 -18.17 4.46 3.12
C SER A 63 -18.36 4.69 1.63
N SER A 64 -19.00 5.79 1.23
CA SER A 64 -19.18 6.21 -0.16
C SER A 64 -17.87 6.61 -0.84
N VAL A 65 -16.79 6.75 -0.06
CA VAL A 65 -15.42 7.00 -0.49
C VAL A 65 -14.49 6.04 0.23
N ASN A 66 -13.55 5.39 -0.46
CA ASN A 66 -12.59 4.43 0.14
C ASN A 66 -13.27 3.26 0.89
N ASN A 67 -14.31 2.67 0.29
CA ASN A 67 -15.09 1.59 0.91
C ASN A 67 -14.22 0.39 1.33
N ASP A 68 -13.18 0.07 0.56
CA ASP A 68 -12.23 -1.01 0.89
C ASP A 68 -11.46 -0.77 2.20
N LEU A 69 -11.31 0.48 2.62
CA LEU A 69 -10.65 0.86 3.87
C LEU A 69 -11.63 1.11 5.01
N TYR A 70 -12.74 1.77 4.73
CA TYR A 70 -13.62 2.29 5.77
C TYR A 70 -14.99 1.60 5.77
N GLN A 71 -15.05 0.35 5.31
CA GLN A 71 -16.26 -0.46 5.39
C GLN A 71 -16.71 -0.60 6.84
N GLY A 72 -17.92 -0.13 7.14
CA GLY A 72 -18.55 -0.34 8.43
C GLY A 72 -19.02 -1.78 8.60
N LYS A 73 -18.67 -2.38 9.74
CA LYS A 73 -19.17 -3.70 10.14
C LYS A 73 -20.21 -3.55 11.24
N PRO A 74 -21.51 -3.83 10.98
CA PRO A 74 -22.52 -3.77 12.02
C PRO A 74 -22.28 -4.86 13.07
N VAL A 75 -22.51 -4.52 14.34
CA VAL A 75 -22.41 -5.38 15.52
C VAL A 75 -23.70 -5.22 16.31
N GLY A 76 -24.34 -6.33 16.72
CA GLY A 76 -25.66 -6.31 17.37
C GLY A 76 -26.79 -6.89 16.51
N GLU A 77 -26.48 -7.62 15.44
CA GLU A 77 -27.44 -8.36 14.59
C GLU A 77 -28.62 -7.50 14.12
N SER A 78 -29.86 -7.91 14.42
CA SER A 78 -31.10 -7.22 14.01
C SER A 78 -31.31 -5.87 14.70
N SER A 79 -30.53 -5.56 15.72
CA SER A 79 -30.59 -4.28 16.44
C SER A 79 -29.82 -3.14 15.74
N VAL A 80 -29.11 -3.46 14.66
CA VAL A 80 -28.43 -2.48 13.80
C VAL A 80 -29.00 -2.56 12.39
N GLN A 81 -29.63 -1.47 11.94
CA GLN A 81 -30.37 -1.45 10.69
C GLN A 81 -30.16 -0.15 9.93
N ILE A 82 -30.28 -0.21 8.61
CA ILE A 82 -30.49 0.97 7.77
C ILE A 82 -32.00 1.13 7.55
N VAL A 83 -32.55 2.28 7.95
CA VAL A 83 -33.97 2.59 7.79
C VAL A 83 -34.19 3.65 6.73
N GLN A 84 -35.23 3.51 5.90
CA GLN A 84 -35.56 4.45 4.81
C GLN A 84 -36.87 5.22 5.05
N ASP A 85 -37.32 5.31 6.31
CA ASP A 85 -38.51 6.07 6.69
C ASP A 85 -38.21 7.57 6.75
N ARG A 86 -38.85 8.34 5.86
CA ARG A 86 -38.67 9.80 5.75
C ARG A 86 -38.99 10.60 7.02
N ARG A 87 -39.67 10.02 8.01
CA ARG A 87 -39.92 10.65 9.31
C ARG A 87 -38.71 10.66 10.23
N VAL A 88 -37.77 9.75 9.98
CA VAL A 88 -36.57 9.57 10.80
C VAL A 88 -35.30 9.82 10.01
N VAL A 89 -35.28 9.71 8.68
CA VAL A 89 -34.12 10.05 7.84
C VAL A 89 -33.84 11.55 7.86
N LYS A 90 -32.57 11.95 8.04
CA LYS A 90 -32.17 13.37 8.08
C LYS A 90 -31.58 13.84 6.75
N VAL A 91 -30.69 13.05 6.16
CA VAL A 91 -30.02 13.31 4.89
C VAL A 91 -30.26 12.14 3.94
N GLY A 92 -30.20 12.38 2.63
CA GLY A 92 -30.34 11.29 1.66
C GLY A 92 -31.70 10.57 1.69
N LYS A 93 -31.64 9.25 1.72
CA LYS A 93 -32.73 8.26 1.61
C LYS A 93 -32.77 7.30 2.81
N GLY A 94 -31.71 7.18 3.60
CA GLY A 94 -31.64 6.26 4.74
C GLY A 94 -30.90 6.85 5.94
N ALA A 95 -31.01 6.18 7.08
CA ALA A 95 -30.27 6.50 8.31
C ALA A 95 -29.94 5.22 9.09
N LEU A 96 -28.86 5.23 9.87
CA LEU A 96 -28.49 4.14 10.77
C LEU A 96 -29.41 4.16 11.99
N ARG A 97 -30.15 3.07 12.24
CA ARG A 97 -30.87 2.80 13.49
C ARG A 97 -30.04 1.86 14.36
N LEU A 98 -29.85 2.26 15.60
CA LEU A 98 -29.26 1.45 16.66
C LEU A 98 -30.29 1.29 17.77
N GLY A 99 -30.78 0.07 18.00
CA GLY A 99 -31.83 -0.22 18.97
C GLY A 99 -31.35 -1.17 20.06
N SER A 100 -30.87 -0.64 21.17
CA SER A 100 -30.44 -1.43 22.33
C SER A 100 -31.63 -2.00 23.12
N GLY A 101 -32.86 -1.51 22.87
CA GLY A 101 -34.08 -2.06 23.44
C GLY A 101 -34.16 -1.90 24.96
N SER A 102 -33.50 -0.88 25.51
CA SER A 102 -33.36 -0.60 26.94
C SER A 102 -32.69 -1.72 27.76
N VAL A 103 -31.85 -2.57 27.13
CA VAL A 103 -31.08 -3.63 27.79
C VAL A 103 -29.57 -3.47 27.54
N SER A 104 -28.79 -3.38 28.62
CA SER A 104 -27.33 -3.20 28.55
C SER A 104 -26.66 -4.47 28.02
N GLY A 105 -25.60 -4.33 27.23
CA GLY A 105 -24.80 -5.46 26.74
C GLY A 105 -25.16 -5.96 25.33
N ASN A 106 -26.09 -5.28 24.64
CA ASN A 106 -26.52 -5.66 23.28
C ASN A 106 -25.50 -5.31 22.17
N LYS A 107 -24.48 -4.50 22.48
CA LYS A 107 -23.33 -4.20 21.60
C LYS A 107 -23.78 -3.65 20.25
N THR A 108 -24.67 -2.66 20.24
CA THR A 108 -25.28 -2.15 18.99
C THR A 108 -24.48 -1.01 18.38
N PHE A 109 -23.69 -1.27 17.34
CA PHE A 109 -22.87 -0.24 16.68
C PHE A 109 -22.36 -0.64 15.30
N VAL A 110 -21.72 0.30 14.61
CA VAL A 110 -20.95 0.04 13.38
C VAL A 110 -19.47 0.20 13.68
N ALA A 111 -18.69 -0.87 13.50
CA ALA A 111 -17.25 -0.89 13.72
C ALA A 111 -16.49 -0.51 12.45
N ILE A 112 -15.67 0.53 12.53
CA ILE A 112 -14.64 0.84 11.54
C ILE A 112 -13.31 0.35 12.09
N ARG A 113 -12.76 -0.70 11.46
CA ARG A 113 -11.62 -1.46 12.02
C ARG A 113 -10.24 -1.02 11.52
N ASN A 114 -10.21 -0.01 10.66
CA ASN A 114 -8.99 0.58 10.14
C ASN A 114 -8.80 1.97 10.77
N PRO A 115 -7.58 2.37 11.16
CA PRO A 115 -7.29 3.75 11.56
C PRO A 115 -7.81 4.77 10.55
N LEU A 116 -8.55 5.77 11.04
CA LEU A 116 -9.07 6.85 10.20
C LEU A 116 -7.98 7.78 9.63
N PHE A 117 -6.83 7.86 10.31
CA PHE A 117 -5.85 8.93 10.08
C PHE A 117 -4.39 8.48 9.88
N GLY A 118 -4.11 7.17 9.71
CA GLY A 118 -2.76 6.66 9.42
C GLY A 118 -1.72 6.85 10.55
N TYR A 119 -0.42 6.63 10.26
CA TYR A 119 0.69 6.64 11.24
C TYR A 119 0.96 7.98 11.90
N HIS A 120 0.84 9.08 11.16
CA HIS A 120 1.14 10.42 11.69
C HIS A 120 -0.02 11.03 12.48
N ASN A 121 -1.18 10.36 12.50
CA ASN A 121 -2.48 11.01 12.69
C ASN A 121 -2.64 12.21 11.74
N ALA A 122 -3.87 12.65 11.50
CA ALA A 122 -4.07 13.77 10.60
C ALA A 122 -3.61 15.05 11.33
N GLU A 123 -2.60 15.74 10.78
CA GLU A 123 -2.13 17.04 11.30
C GLU A 123 -3.28 18.05 11.38
N VAL A 124 -4.32 17.83 10.57
CA VAL A 124 -5.56 18.58 10.59
C VAL A 124 -6.71 17.65 10.16
N PHE A 125 -7.85 17.69 10.85
CA PHE A 125 -9.05 16.97 10.41
C PHE A 125 -10.35 17.59 10.91
N THR A 126 -11.45 17.16 10.30
CA THR A 126 -12.81 17.42 10.77
C THR A 126 -13.63 16.13 10.77
N VAL A 127 -14.38 15.86 11.83
CA VAL A 127 -15.38 14.78 11.90
C VAL A 127 -16.76 15.38 12.12
N VAL A 128 -17.76 14.92 11.35
CA VAL A 128 -19.15 15.41 11.43
C VAL A 128 -20.14 14.24 11.48
N ALA A 129 -21.31 14.49 12.07
CA ALA A 129 -22.47 13.63 11.93
C ALA A 129 -23.77 14.38 12.23
N TRP A 130 -24.88 13.79 11.78
CA TRP A 130 -26.19 14.00 12.38
C TRP A 130 -26.48 12.92 13.41
N TYR A 131 -27.11 13.28 14.51
CA TYR A 131 -27.57 12.34 15.54
C TYR A 131 -28.94 12.70 16.09
N ARG A 132 -29.68 11.68 16.53
CA ARG A 132 -30.98 11.76 17.19
C ARG A 132 -31.10 10.56 18.14
N TYR A 133 -31.41 10.77 19.41
CA TYR A 133 -31.64 9.66 20.33
C TYR A 133 -33.15 9.41 20.53
N GLU A 134 -33.50 8.16 20.84
CA GLU A 134 -34.86 7.77 21.23
C GLU A 134 -34.91 7.38 22.71
N ASP A 135 -34.04 6.48 23.16
CA ASP A 135 -34.08 5.94 24.53
C ASP A 135 -32.71 5.49 25.05
N LEU A 136 -32.05 6.36 25.82
CA LEU A 136 -30.73 6.08 26.44
C LEU A 136 -30.87 5.62 27.90
N SER A 137 -31.97 4.97 28.28
CA SER A 137 -32.22 4.61 29.68
C SER A 137 -31.69 3.23 30.10
N GLY A 138 -31.24 2.40 29.16
CA GLY A 138 -30.90 0.99 29.40
C GLY A 138 -29.56 0.53 28.86
N ASP A 139 -28.61 1.44 28.65
CA ASP A 139 -27.33 1.19 27.97
C ASP A 139 -26.16 0.80 28.88
N GLY A 140 -26.13 1.19 30.16
CA GLY A 140 -25.08 0.80 31.11
C GLY A 140 -24.29 1.98 31.68
N SER A 141 -23.15 1.70 32.33
CA SER A 141 -22.56 2.53 33.42
C SER A 141 -22.33 4.02 33.10
N ASP A 142 -22.55 4.86 34.13
CA ASP A 142 -22.24 6.29 34.28
C ASP A 142 -22.99 7.30 33.39
N ASP A 143 -24.11 6.87 32.80
CA ASP A 143 -25.03 7.69 32.00
C ASP A 143 -24.37 8.37 30.79
N ARG A 144 -23.39 7.71 30.16
CA ARG A 144 -22.71 8.19 28.94
C ARG A 144 -22.97 7.32 27.74
N ASN A 145 -23.22 7.96 26.59
CA ASN A 145 -23.56 7.31 25.33
C ASN A 145 -22.80 7.93 24.19
N PHE A 146 -22.35 7.14 23.23
CA PHE A 146 -21.49 7.65 22.17
C PHE A 146 -22.15 7.59 20.81
N VAL A 147 -22.20 8.74 20.14
CA VAL A 147 -22.39 8.76 18.68
C VAL A 147 -21.14 8.20 18.03
N TRP A 148 -19.96 8.51 18.57
CA TRP A 148 -18.72 7.82 18.24
C TRP A 148 -17.65 7.87 19.35
N GLU A 149 -16.76 6.89 19.33
CA GLU A 149 -15.49 6.92 20.07
C GLU A 149 -14.41 6.19 19.25
N SER A 150 -13.19 6.72 19.25
CA SER A 150 -12.02 6.03 18.68
C SER A 150 -11.73 4.71 19.40
N THR A 151 -10.93 3.82 18.80
CA THR A 151 -10.43 2.58 19.43
C THR A 151 -8.93 2.43 19.22
N PRO A 152 -8.17 1.70 20.08
CA PRO A 152 -8.58 1.17 21.38
C PRO A 152 -8.56 2.24 22.48
N GLY A 153 -7.97 3.42 22.23
CA GLY A 153 -8.01 4.60 23.08
C GLY A 153 -9.23 5.48 22.81
N TYR A 154 -9.47 6.48 23.66
CA TYR A 154 -10.61 7.42 23.58
C TYR A 154 -10.14 8.82 23.15
N SER A 155 -9.17 8.89 22.23
CA SER A 155 -8.55 10.13 21.73
C SER A 155 -9.51 11.09 21.06
N LEU A 156 -10.61 10.59 20.50
CA LEU A 156 -11.67 11.36 19.87
C LEU A 156 -13.02 10.74 20.24
N ALA A 157 -13.84 11.46 20.99
CA ALA A 157 -15.16 10.97 21.39
C ALA A 157 -16.23 12.06 21.32
N PHE A 158 -17.42 11.67 20.89
CA PHE A 158 -18.61 12.51 20.97
C PHE A 158 -19.81 11.68 21.43
N GLY A 159 -20.54 12.23 22.38
CA GLY A 159 -21.62 11.54 23.04
C GLY A 159 -22.57 12.45 23.78
N LEU A 160 -23.48 11.82 24.52
CA LEU A 160 -24.34 12.49 25.48
C LEU A 160 -24.00 11.99 26.89
N ARG A 161 -24.11 12.90 27.84
CA ARG A 161 -23.94 12.64 29.26
C ARG A 161 -25.20 13.05 30.00
N GLN A 162 -25.66 12.22 30.93
CA GLN A 162 -26.76 12.61 31.82
C GLN A 162 -26.24 13.27 33.09
N GLU A 163 -26.74 14.46 33.38
CA GLU A 163 -26.55 15.12 34.67
C GLU A 163 -27.88 15.70 35.14
N GLU A 164 -28.25 15.45 36.39
CA GLU A 164 -29.48 15.98 37.03
C GLU A 164 -30.78 15.73 36.22
N GLY A 165 -30.86 14.60 35.52
CA GLY A 165 -32.02 14.23 34.70
C GLY A 165 -32.12 14.95 33.35
N GLN A 166 -31.05 15.62 32.92
CA GLN A 166 -30.90 16.25 31.61
C GLN A 166 -29.77 15.58 30.83
N ARG A 167 -29.83 15.64 29.49
CA ARG A 167 -28.81 15.07 28.60
C ARG A 167 -28.12 16.21 27.86
N ASP A 168 -26.83 16.35 28.11
CA ASP A 168 -25.99 17.37 27.49
C ASP A 168 -25.00 16.71 26.52
N ALA A 169 -24.65 17.43 25.46
CA ALA A 169 -23.63 16.98 24.54
C ALA A 169 -22.24 17.01 25.19
N GLU A 170 -21.51 15.89 25.14
CA GLU A 170 -20.16 15.76 25.67
C GLU A 170 -19.19 15.47 24.52
N TRP A 171 -18.06 16.17 24.50
CA TRP A 171 -16.98 15.91 23.56
C TRP A 171 -15.64 15.76 24.29
N TRP A 172 -14.76 14.96 23.70
CA TRP A 172 -13.45 14.66 24.25
C TRP A 172 -12.39 14.63 23.15
N PHE A 173 -11.23 15.23 23.43
CA PHE A 173 -9.98 14.98 22.71
C PHE A 173 -8.85 14.67 23.67
N GLN A 174 -7.95 13.78 23.25
CA GLN A 174 -6.69 13.50 23.94
C GLN A 174 -5.52 13.36 22.96
N THR A 175 -4.44 14.06 23.29
CA THR A 175 -3.16 14.02 22.59
C THR A 175 -2.30 12.85 23.07
N ALA A 176 -1.27 12.48 22.31
CA ALA A 176 -0.31 11.44 22.68
C ALA A 176 0.47 11.75 23.96
N SER A 177 0.56 13.03 24.36
CA SER A 177 1.14 13.45 25.64
C SER A 177 0.19 13.28 26.83
N HIS A 178 -1.04 12.82 26.59
CA HIS A 178 -2.17 12.80 27.53
C HIS A 178 -2.67 14.18 27.96
N SER A 179 -2.31 15.25 27.23
CA SER A 179 -3.08 16.50 27.32
C SER A 179 -4.46 16.23 26.73
N SER A 180 -5.52 16.61 27.45
CA SER A 180 -6.90 16.36 27.03
C SER A 180 -7.79 17.59 27.20
N VAL A 181 -8.89 17.61 26.46
CA VAL A 181 -10.01 18.53 26.64
C VAL A 181 -11.28 17.71 26.76
N SER A 182 -12.13 18.10 27.70
CA SER A 182 -13.48 17.60 27.87
C SER A 182 -14.38 18.78 28.21
N ASP A 183 -15.50 18.91 27.52
CA ASP A 183 -16.60 19.74 27.97
C ASP A 183 -17.82 18.86 28.22
N THR A 184 -18.24 18.83 29.48
CA THR A 184 -19.43 18.10 29.95
C THR A 184 -20.64 19.03 30.12
N THR A 185 -20.49 20.33 29.86
CA THR A 185 -21.52 21.37 30.01
C THR A 185 -22.17 21.77 28.68
N GLY A 186 -22.09 20.88 27.69
CA GLY A 186 -22.56 21.16 26.34
C GLY A 186 -24.06 21.43 26.24
N PRO A 187 -24.56 21.79 25.04
CA PRO A 187 -25.96 22.11 24.86
C PRO A 187 -26.87 20.94 25.21
N ARG A 188 -27.96 21.26 25.91
CA ARG A 188 -29.06 20.33 26.19
C ARG A 188 -29.66 19.76 24.91
N ILE A 189 -29.84 18.44 24.91
CA ILE A 189 -30.37 17.67 23.80
C ILE A 189 -31.76 17.15 24.16
N GLU A 190 -32.73 17.47 23.31
CA GLU A 190 -34.10 16.97 23.45
C GLU A 190 -34.22 15.61 22.77
N THR A 191 -35.02 14.73 23.37
CA THR A 191 -35.31 13.41 22.80
C THR A 191 -36.03 13.55 21.47
N GLN A 192 -35.76 12.65 20.53
CA GLN A 192 -36.39 12.56 19.21
C GLN A 192 -36.17 13.75 18.26
N GLU A 193 -35.26 14.66 18.58
CA GLU A 193 -34.87 15.77 17.70
C GLU A 193 -33.51 15.50 17.01
N TRP A 194 -33.33 16.07 15.81
CA TRP A 194 -32.10 15.92 15.03
C TRP A 194 -31.12 17.06 15.30
N TYR A 195 -29.88 16.71 15.61
CA TYR A 195 -28.79 17.64 15.87
C TYR A 195 -27.58 17.33 14.99
N HIS A 196 -26.83 18.38 14.62
CA HIS A 196 -25.58 18.25 13.88
C HIS A 196 -24.39 18.57 14.76
N VAL A 197 -23.33 17.78 14.65
CA VAL A 197 -22.08 17.98 15.37
C VAL A 197 -20.90 18.08 14.39
N ALA A 198 -19.92 18.92 14.71
CA ALA A 198 -18.60 18.85 14.09
C ALA A 198 -17.49 19.04 15.12
N MET A 199 -16.44 18.22 15.01
CA MET A 199 -15.22 18.30 15.82
C MET A 199 -14.03 18.52 14.88
N VAL A 200 -13.16 19.48 15.21
CA VAL A 200 -12.01 19.88 14.38
C VAL A 200 -10.74 19.81 15.20
N TRP A 201 -9.68 19.24 14.61
CA TRP A 201 -8.33 19.25 15.15
C TRP A 201 -7.37 19.96 14.20
N ASN A 202 -6.45 20.75 14.76
CA ASN A 202 -5.35 21.37 14.02
C ASN A 202 -4.07 21.32 14.88
N GLN A 203 -3.19 20.36 14.59
CA GLN A 203 -1.93 20.11 15.29
C GLN A 203 -0.97 21.29 15.19
N ALA A 204 -0.81 21.85 14.00
CA ALA A 204 0.13 22.96 13.76
C ALA A 204 -0.23 24.19 14.62
N LEU A 205 -1.52 24.42 14.84
CA LEU A 205 -2.02 25.51 15.68
C LEU A 205 -2.24 25.10 17.15
N GLY A 206 -2.29 23.79 17.45
CA GLY A 206 -2.70 23.29 18.76
C GLY A 206 -4.13 23.71 19.10
N ARG A 207 -5.08 23.50 18.18
CA ARG A 207 -6.48 23.96 18.35
C ARG A 207 -7.46 22.80 18.17
N CYS A 208 -8.33 22.61 19.16
CA CYS A 208 -9.52 21.77 19.04
C CYS A 208 -10.76 22.66 18.98
N LYS A 209 -11.69 22.38 18.06
CA LYS A 209 -12.95 23.12 17.96
C LYS A 209 -14.14 22.20 18.00
N PHE A 210 -15.18 22.63 18.69
CA PHE A 210 -16.45 21.94 18.77
C PHE A 210 -17.56 22.83 18.22
N TYR A 211 -18.38 22.25 17.35
CA TYR A 211 -19.54 22.91 16.75
C TYR A 211 -20.79 22.09 17.01
N HIS A 212 -21.87 22.79 17.32
CA HIS A 212 -23.19 22.20 17.50
C HIS A 212 -24.23 22.98 16.68
N ASN A 213 -25.01 22.27 15.88
CA ASN A 213 -25.97 22.83 14.92
C ASN A 213 -25.35 23.91 14.01
N GLY A 214 -24.10 23.70 13.59
CA GLY A 214 -23.39 24.58 12.68
C GLY A 214 -22.76 25.81 13.34
N ILE A 215 -22.89 25.96 14.66
CA ILE A 215 -22.38 27.08 15.44
C ILE A 215 -21.19 26.63 16.28
N MET A 216 -20.08 27.36 16.19
CA MET A 216 -18.91 27.11 17.03
C MET A 216 -19.26 27.39 18.49
N ARG A 217 -18.98 26.41 19.34
CA ARG A 217 -19.16 26.50 20.79
C ARG A 217 -17.83 26.71 21.47
N ASP A 218 -16.89 25.81 21.18
CA ASP A 218 -15.59 25.81 21.81
C ASP A 218 -14.47 25.93 20.78
N ASP A 219 -13.43 26.64 21.18
CA ASP A 219 -12.18 26.77 20.43
C ASP A 219 -11.02 26.76 21.44
N VAL A 220 -10.58 25.56 21.76
CA VAL A 220 -9.73 25.25 22.90
C VAL A 220 -8.28 25.12 22.44
N ALA A 221 -7.37 25.76 23.18
CA ALA A 221 -5.94 25.64 22.94
C ALA A 221 -5.41 24.35 23.58
N MET A 222 -4.63 23.59 22.82
CA MET A 222 -3.87 22.42 23.22
C MET A 222 -2.40 22.64 22.87
N PRO A 223 -1.45 21.84 23.40
CA PRO A 223 -0.06 21.97 23.02
C PRO A 223 0.12 21.83 21.49
N ALA A 224 0.76 22.83 20.89
CA ALA A 224 0.98 22.85 19.45
C ALA A 224 2.04 21.81 19.04
N GLY A 225 1.82 21.16 17.90
CA GLY A 225 2.73 20.15 17.35
C GLY A 225 2.56 18.76 17.94
N GLU A 226 1.67 18.54 18.92
CA GLU A 226 1.42 17.22 19.48
C GLU A 226 0.50 16.39 18.59
N GLU A 227 0.79 15.11 18.43
CA GLU A 227 -0.09 14.18 17.73
C GLU A 227 -1.27 13.78 18.64
N LEU A 228 -2.36 13.28 18.05
CA LEU A 228 -3.36 12.57 18.83
C LEU A 228 -2.82 11.25 19.36
N GLU A 229 -3.37 10.75 20.46
CA GLU A 229 -3.09 9.38 20.87
C GLU A 229 -3.58 8.39 19.81
N GLU A 230 -2.83 7.31 19.59
CA GLU A 230 -3.06 6.32 18.54
C GLU A 230 -4.52 5.83 18.47
N MET A 231 -5.13 5.91 17.28
CA MET A 231 -6.48 5.45 17.02
C MET A 231 -6.45 4.36 15.95
N THR A 232 -6.61 3.11 16.36
CA THR A 232 -6.67 1.96 15.45
C THR A 232 -8.03 1.64 14.86
N GLY A 233 -9.05 2.42 15.21
CA GLY A 233 -10.39 2.26 14.69
C GLY A 233 -11.34 3.29 15.26
N PHE A 234 -12.62 3.09 14.95
CA PHE A 234 -13.67 4.05 15.25
C PHE A 234 -15.00 3.32 15.36
N HIS A 235 -15.71 3.47 16.48
CA HIS A 235 -17.06 2.94 16.63
C HIS A 235 -18.07 4.05 16.37
N ILE A 236 -19.07 3.79 15.53
CA ILE A 236 -20.25 4.65 15.37
C ILE A 236 -21.37 4.02 16.19
N GLY A 237 -21.77 4.68 17.28
CA GLY A 237 -22.83 4.23 18.17
C GLY A 237 -22.41 3.49 19.44
N ASN A 238 -21.11 3.45 19.75
CA ASN A 238 -20.60 2.84 20.99
C ASN A 238 -19.31 3.52 21.47
N HIS A 239 -18.98 3.25 22.72
CA HIS A 239 -17.66 3.51 23.25
C HIS A 239 -16.63 2.48 22.73
N ARG A 240 -15.35 2.74 22.97
CA ARG A 240 -14.20 2.01 22.43
C ARG A 240 -14.18 0.51 22.74
N GLY A 241 -14.73 0.11 23.89
CA GLY A 241 -14.78 -1.28 24.31
C GLY A 241 -15.77 -2.12 23.52
N GLY A 242 -16.79 -1.48 22.90
CA GLY A 242 -17.83 -2.18 22.14
C GLY A 242 -18.53 -3.29 22.92
N ASP A 243 -18.53 -3.19 24.26
CA ASP A 243 -19.00 -4.23 25.17
C ASP A 243 -20.50 -4.15 25.48
N GLY A 244 -21.17 -3.10 24.99
CA GLY A 244 -22.60 -2.91 25.16
C GLY A 244 -22.98 -2.02 26.34
N SER A 245 -22.02 -1.44 27.07
CA SER A 245 -22.26 -0.70 28.32
C SER A 245 -22.55 0.80 28.16
N ARG A 246 -22.45 1.34 26.93
CA ARG A 246 -22.59 2.79 26.62
C ARG A 246 -23.14 3.00 25.21
N ASP A 247 -24.14 2.18 24.88
CA ASP A 247 -24.70 2.06 23.53
C ASP A 247 -25.50 3.30 23.15
N TRP A 248 -25.46 3.66 21.88
CA TRP A 248 -26.40 4.63 21.34
C TRP A 248 -27.72 3.94 21.02
N ASP A 249 -28.83 4.47 21.55
CA ASP A 249 -30.17 4.09 21.11
C ASP A 249 -30.85 5.27 20.39
N GLY A 250 -30.85 5.19 19.08
CA GLY A 250 -31.43 6.22 18.23
C GLY A 250 -31.06 6.06 16.78
N TYR A 251 -30.91 7.19 16.11
CA TYR A 251 -30.46 7.31 14.73
C TYR A 251 -29.19 8.12 14.61
N ILE A 252 -28.34 7.73 13.67
CA ILE A 252 -27.14 8.45 13.24
C ILE A 252 -27.18 8.53 11.71
N ASP A 253 -26.76 9.66 11.14
CA ASP A 253 -26.86 9.92 9.70
C ASP A 253 -25.70 10.80 9.20
N ASP A 254 -25.33 10.67 7.91
CA ASP A 254 -24.33 11.46 7.18
C ASP A 254 -22.99 11.66 7.91
N VAL A 255 -22.42 10.58 8.48
CA VAL A 255 -21.14 10.62 9.20
C VAL A 255 -19.99 10.79 8.21
N ALA A 256 -19.08 11.74 8.44
CA ALA A 256 -17.92 11.91 7.57
C ALA A 256 -16.67 12.41 8.29
N VAL A 257 -15.53 12.08 7.69
CA VAL A 257 -14.18 12.42 8.15
C VAL A 257 -13.45 13.14 7.01
N TYR A 258 -12.83 14.27 7.31
CA TYR A 258 -12.03 15.06 6.37
C TYR A 258 -10.60 15.20 6.89
N ASP A 259 -9.60 15.15 6.02
CA ASP A 259 -8.18 15.41 6.35
C ASP A 259 -7.83 16.91 6.30
N LEU A 260 -8.82 17.76 6.57
CA LEU A 260 -8.67 19.20 6.61
C LEU A 260 -9.63 19.84 7.60
N GLU A 261 -9.36 21.10 7.94
CA GLU A 261 -10.22 21.92 8.77
C GLU A 261 -11.33 22.53 7.92
N LEU A 262 -12.57 22.05 8.07
CA LEU A 262 -13.72 22.69 7.44
C LEU A 262 -13.92 24.09 8.02
N THR A 263 -14.21 25.04 7.15
CA THR A 263 -14.51 26.42 7.56
C THR A 263 -15.82 26.50 8.34
N PRO A 264 -15.99 27.53 9.20
CA PRO A 264 -17.27 27.79 9.86
C PRO A 264 -18.45 27.87 8.90
N LYS A 265 -18.25 28.44 7.69
CA LYS A 265 -19.30 28.51 6.66
C LYS A 265 -19.68 27.11 6.14
N GLN A 266 -18.71 26.23 5.91
CA GLN A 266 -18.97 24.86 5.46
C GLN A 266 -19.72 24.05 6.52
N ILE A 267 -19.30 24.16 7.78
CA ILE A 267 -19.95 23.48 8.92
C ILE A 267 -21.38 24.01 9.11
N GLN A 268 -21.59 25.32 8.98
CA GLN A 268 -22.93 25.91 9.01
C GLN A 268 -23.82 25.41 7.86
N ALA A 269 -23.27 25.32 6.65
CA ALA A 269 -24.01 24.82 5.48
C ALA A 269 -24.40 23.33 5.63
N LEU A 270 -23.55 22.50 6.25
CA LEU A 270 -23.88 21.11 6.59
C LEU A 270 -25.06 21.04 7.55
N ALA A 271 -25.03 21.83 8.63
CA ALA A 271 -26.12 21.88 9.61
C ALA A 271 -27.43 22.45 9.02
N GLN A 272 -27.36 23.38 8.06
CA GLN A 272 -28.54 23.90 7.37
C GLN A 272 -29.06 22.97 6.27
N GLY A 273 -28.25 21.99 5.84
CA GLY A 273 -28.53 21.15 4.68
C GLY A 273 -28.56 21.91 3.35
N SER A 274 -28.15 23.18 3.33
CA SER A 274 -28.16 24.03 2.13
C SER A 274 -27.20 25.22 2.21
N ASP A 275 -26.74 25.70 1.05
CA ASP A 275 -26.02 26.99 0.87
C ASP A 275 -26.44 27.57 -0.48
N GLY A 276 -26.92 28.82 -0.50
CA GLY A 276 -27.33 29.50 -1.74
C GLY A 276 -28.38 28.75 -2.57
N GLY A 277 -29.33 28.06 -1.92
CA GLY A 277 -30.37 27.26 -2.58
C GLY A 277 -29.93 25.89 -3.11
N ARG A 278 -28.66 25.52 -2.93
CA ARG A 278 -28.15 24.18 -3.26
C ARG A 278 -28.20 23.29 -2.02
N ARG A 279 -28.59 22.02 -2.19
CA ARG A 279 -28.53 21.02 -1.10
C ARG A 279 -27.08 20.72 -0.73
N ILE A 280 -26.78 20.72 0.57
CA ILE A 280 -25.46 20.43 1.12
C ILE A 280 -25.55 19.19 2.02
N HIS A 281 -24.58 18.31 1.91
CA HIS A 281 -24.37 17.15 2.79
C HIS A 281 -22.86 16.84 2.81
N ALA A 282 -22.44 15.94 3.70
CA ALA A 282 -21.03 15.69 3.94
C ALA A 282 -20.27 15.28 2.67
N GLY A 283 -20.83 14.36 1.87
CA GLY A 283 -20.26 13.96 0.59
C GLY A 283 -20.03 15.06 -0.47
N ASN A 284 -20.59 16.26 -0.34
CA ASN A 284 -20.52 17.30 -1.39
C ASN A 284 -20.10 18.70 -0.95
N VAL A 285 -19.94 18.94 0.36
CA VAL A 285 -19.74 20.30 0.91
C VAL A 285 -18.51 20.99 0.31
N LEU A 286 -17.42 20.24 0.12
CA LEU A 286 -16.16 20.76 -0.42
C LEU A 286 -16.28 21.25 -1.87
N GLN A 287 -17.24 20.73 -2.63
CA GLN A 287 -17.47 21.09 -4.04
C GLN A 287 -18.47 22.25 -4.18
N ARG A 288 -19.38 22.39 -3.21
CA ARG A 288 -20.53 23.30 -3.31
C ARG A 288 -20.37 24.59 -2.50
N VAL A 289 -19.55 24.56 -1.46
CA VAL A 289 -19.27 25.72 -0.60
C VAL A 289 -17.80 26.14 -0.79
N PRO A 290 -17.52 27.41 -1.11
CA PRO A 290 -16.16 27.89 -1.40
C PRO A 290 -15.16 27.65 -0.26
N GLN A 291 -13.91 27.39 -0.63
CA GLN A 291 -12.78 27.21 0.28
C GLN A 291 -11.81 28.42 0.21
N PRO A 292 -11.17 28.81 1.32
CA PRO A 292 -10.09 29.79 1.30
C PRO A 292 -8.92 29.33 0.43
N THR A 293 -8.19 30.26 -0.20
CA THR A 293 -7.04 29.95 -1.07
C THR A 293 -5.93 29.16 -0.37
N ALA A 294 -5.82 29.30 0.97
CA ALA A 294 -4.85 28.60 1.81
C ALA A 294 -5.26 27.16 2.19
N GLN A 295 -6.44 26.70 1.77
CA GLN A 295 -6.96 25.35 2.00
C GLN A 295 -7.37 24.68 0.69
N LYS A 296 -6.63 24.94 -0.41
CA LYS A 296 -6.97 24.32 -1.69
C LYS A 296 -6.83 22.81 -1.60
N LEU A 297 -7.88 22.08 -1.99
CA LEU A 297 -7.83 20.63 -2.16
C LEU A 297 -6.70 20.26 -3.11
N VAL A 298 -5.83 19.36 -2.67
CA VAL A 298 -4.99 18.60 -3.59
C VAL A 298 -5.93 17.75 -4.45
N GLN A 299 -5.89 17.89 -5.77
CA GLN A 299 -6.70 17.06 -6.65
C GLN A 299 -6.32 15.59 -6.43
N ARG A 300 -7.31 14.78 -6.09
CA ARG A 300 -7.16 13.33 -6.02
C ARG A 300 -6.96 12.81 -7.44
N ALA A 301 -5.97 11.94 -7.63
CA ALA A 301 -6.00 11.04 -8.76
C ALA A 301 -7.30 10.20 -8.68
N PRO A 302 -7.92 9.81 -9.80
CA PRO A 302 -9.20 9.08 -9.82
C PRO A 302 -9.24 7.80 -8.98
N ASP A 303 -8.07 7.25 -8.66
CA ASP A 303 -7.79 6.01 -7.94
C ASP A 303 -7.17 6.22 -6.55
N PHE A 304 -7.06 7.46 -6.07
CA PHE A 304 -6.44 7.77 -4.78
C PHE A 304 -7.11 7.03 -3.63
N LYS A 305 -6.36 6.13 -2.99
CA LYS A 305 -6.70 5.50 -1.71
C LYS A 305 -5.78 6.09 -0.61
N PRO A 306 -6.31 6.60 0.51
CA PRO A 306 -5.49 7.17 1.59
C PRO A 306 -4.63 6.07 2.21
N PRO A 307 -3.37 6.33 2.60
CA PRO A 307 -2.43 5.29 3.02
C PRO A 307 -3.04 4.27 3.97
N LEU A 308 -2.82 2.98 3.69
CA LEU A 308 -3.22 1.90 4.56
C LEU A 308 -2.61 2.18 5.93
N PRO A 309 -3.43 2.05 6.98
CA PRO A 309 -2.90 2.08 8.30
C PRO A 309 -1.80 1.04 8.49
N LEU A 310 -0.77 1.41 9.25
CA LEU A 310 0.34 0.49 9.53
C LEU A 310 -0.11 -0.78 10.27
N TRP A 311 -1.32 -0.74 10.85
CA TRP A 311 -1.92 -1.76 11.68
C TRP A 311 -3.31 -2.16 11.19
N ASN A 312 -3.52 -3.45 10.96
CA ASN A 312 -4.76 -4.12 10.57
C ASN A 312 -5.07 -5.33 11.50
N GLY A 313 -4.58 -5.28 12.75
CA GLY A 313 -4.78 -6.33 13.76
C GLY A 313 -3.47 -7.04 14.15
N LEU A 314 -3.57 -8.32 14.59
CA LEU A 314 -2.43 -9.14 15.02
C LEU A 314 -1.42 -9.43 13.89
N HIS A 315 -1.86 -9.41 12.62
CA HIS A 315 -1.06 -9.67 11.43
C HIS A 315 -1.06 -8.43 10.53
N SER A 316 0.02 -8.17 9.78
CA SER A 316 0.05 -7.07 8.80
C SER A 316 -0.08 -7.47 7.34
N GLN A 317 1.03 -7.84 6.70
CA GLN A 317 1.03 -8.37 5.32
C GLN A 317 1.86 -9.65 5.24
N GLY A 318 1.45 -10.57 4.36
CA GLY A 318 2.06 -11.90 4.25
C GLY A 318 1.69 -12.83 5.41
N PRO A 319 2.53 -13.85 5.69
CA PRO A 319 3.83 -14.12 5.08
C PRO A 319 3.72 -14.55 3.63
N LEU A 320 4.76 -14.25 2.84
CA LEU A 320 4.93 -14.65 1.45
C LEU A 320 6.28 -15.36 1.27
N VAL A 321 6.33 -16.32 0.34
CA VAL A 321 7.53 -17.05 -0.05
C VAL A 321 8.20 -16.30 -1.19
N GLY A 322 9.39 -15.77 -0.94
CA GLY A 322 10.19 -15.11 -1.95
C GLY A 322 11.09 -16.07 -2.72
N HIS A 323 12.34 -15.67 -2.91
CA HIS A 323 13.30 -16.51 -3.61
C HIS A 323 13.50 -17.86 -2.93
N VAL A 324 13.37 -18.91 -3.74
CA VAL A 324 13.72 -20.28 -3.39
C VAL A 324 14.73 -20.82 -4.40
N SER A 325 15.78 -21.47 -3.89
CA SER A 325 16.76 -22.24 -4.68
C SER A 325 16.67 -23.73 -4.31
N ASP A 326 17.63 -24.52 -4.77
CA ASP A 326 17.77 -25.92 -4.35
C ASP A 326 18.27 -26.06 -2.90
N GLN A 327 18.77 -24.98 -2.28
CA GLN A 327 19.41 -25.01 -0.97
C GLN A 327 19.04 -23.85 -0.03
N SER A 328 18.21 -22.92 -0.48
CA SER A 328 17.86 -21.73 0.29
C SER A 328 16.44 -21.27 0.01
N ALA A 329 15.86 -20.54 0.95
CA ALA A 329 14.57 -19.89 0.82
C ALA A 329 14.57 -18.54 1.53
N ILE A 330 13.77 -17.61 1.02
CA ILE A 330 13.52 -16.31 1.62
C ILE A 330 12.05 -16.24 1.97
N ILE A 331 11.75 -16.06 3.26
CA ILE A 331 10.39 -15.78 3.71
C ILE A 331 10.30 -14.31 4.06
N TRP A 332 9.19 -13.69 3.66
CA TRP A 332 8.91 -12.28 3.88
C TRP A 332 7.60 -12.09 4.62
N ALA A 333 7.54 -11.11 5.51
CA ALA A 333 6.29 -10.66 6.11
C ALA A 333 6.42 -9.19 6.52
N ARG A 334 5.31 -8.48 6.67
CA ARG A 334 5.27 -7.20 7.38
C ARG A 334 4.52 -7.37 8.69
N VAL A 335 5.07 -6.81 9.76
CA VAL A 335 4.52 -6.93 11.13
C VAL A 335 4.11 -5.57 11.68
N PRO A 336 3.18 -5.53 12.64
CA PRO A 336 2.63 -4.26 13.14
C PRO A 336 3.59 -3.45 14.04
N VAL A 337 4.64 -4.07 14.58
CA VAL A 337 5.45 -3.46 15.64
C VAL A 337 6.91 -3.86 15.53
N SER A 338 7.80 -3.01 16.04
CA SER A 338 9.23 -3.30 16.06
C SER A 338 9.57 -4.45 17.03
N GLY A 339 10.65 -5.15 16.72
CA GLY A 339 11.20 -6.19 17.59
C GLY A 339 11.80 -7.35 16.80
N THR A 340 12.23 -8.38 17.54
CA THR A 340 12.83 -9.59 16.96
C THR A 340 11.76 -10.66 16.76
N TYR A 341 11.76 -11.23 15.56
CA TYR A 341 10.84 -12.28 15.15
C TYR A 341 11.63 -13.50 14.66
N ALA A 342 11.12 -14.69 14.99
CA ALA A 342 11.74 -15.95 14.61
C ALA A 342 10.93 -16.64 13.51
N LEU A 343 11.61 -17.04 12.44
CA LEU A 343 11.13 -18.03 11.49
C LEU A 343 11.64 -19.40 11.93
N GLU A 344 10.75 -20.39 11.98
CA GLU A 344 11.05 -21.79 12.21
C GLU A 344 10.69 -22.57 10.93
N VAL A 345 11.62 -23.35 10.39
CA VAL A 345 11.43 -24.12 9.14
C VAL A 345 11.79 -25.58 9.37
N ASP A 346 10.90 -26.50 9.03
CA ASP A 346 11.12 -27.94 9.16
C ASP A 346 10.49 -28.76 8.02
N ILE A 347 11.02 -29.97 7.83
CA ILE A 347 10.44 -30.98 6.94
C ILE A 347 9.51 -31.87 7.79
N PRO A 348 8.20 -31.90 7.53
CA PRO A 348 7.24 -32.64 8.38
C PRO A 348 7.58 -34.13 8.55
N SER A 349 8.14 -34.75 7.52
CA SER A 349 8.48 -36.18 7.50
C SER A 349 9.77 -36.53 8.27
N ASP A 350 10.68 -35.58 8.49
CA ASP A 350 11.98 -35.84 9.10
C ASP A 350 11.95 -35.77 10.63
N GLY A 351 10.88 -35.21 11.24
CA GLY A 351 10.63 -35.23 12.69
C GLY A 351 11.71 -34.59 13.58
N ALA A 352 12.76 -33.99 13.00
CA ALA A 352 13.94 -33.51 13.72
C ALA A 352 14.38 -32.11 13.25
N HIS A 353 14.61 -31.24 14.24
CA HIS A 353 15.28 -29.93 14.20
C HIS A 353 14.76 -28.93 13.14
N ALA A 354 13.75 -28.15 13.54
CA ALA A 354 13.43 -26.92 12.84
C ALA A 354 14.64 -25.98 12.82
N GLN A 355 15.03 -25.52 11.63
CA GLN A 355 15.97 -24.42 11.51
C GLN A 355 15.28 -23.16 12.02
N ARG A 356 15.97 -22.40 12.88
CA ARG A 356 15.44 -21.16 13.44
C ARG A 356 16.28 -19.98 12.99
N VAL A 357 15.65 -19.05 12.30
CA VAL A 357 16.28 -17.82 11.78
C VAL A 357 15.60 -16.61 12.43
N LEU A 358 16.39 -15.62 12.85
CA LEU A 358 15.87 -14.39 13.45
C LEU A 358 15.95 -13.25 12.45
N ALA A 359 14.94 -12.37 12.47
CA ALA A 359 14.96 -11.08 11.79
C ALA A 359 14.40 -10.00 12.72
N VAL A 360 14.79 -8.75 12.48
CA VAL A 360 14.39 -7.60 13.31
C VAL A 360 13.52 -6.66 12.48
N ALA A 361 12.30 -6.42 12.93
CA ALA A 361 11.40 -5.44 12.33
C ALA A 361 11.75 -4.05 12.85
N SER A 362 11.90 -3.11 11.93
CA SER A 362 12.19 -1.71 12.24
C SER A 362 11.32 -0.79 11.38
N GLU A 363 11.00 0.38 11.93
CA GLU A 363 10.23 1.41 11.23
C GLU A 363 10.90 1.88 9.92
N SER A 364 12.24 1.98 9.90
CA SER A 364 12.98 2.42 8.71
C SER A 364 12.78 1.50 7.51
N GLU A 365 12.49 0.22 7.75
CA GLU A 365 12.19 -0.80 6.73
C GLU A 365 10.68 -1.05 6.59
N ASP A 366 9.86 -0.14 7.09
CA ASP A 366 8.40 -0.29 7.14
C ASP A 366 7.95 -1.60 7.79
N TRP A 367 8.67 -2.00 8.84
CA TRP A 367 8.46 -3.26 9.57
C TRP A 367 8.41 -4.51 8.69
N CYS A 368 8.98 -4.43 7.49
CA CYS A 368 9.17 -5.58 6.62
C CYS A 368 10.29 -6.45 7.18
N LEU A 369 10.02 -7.75 7.27
CA LEU A 369 10.91 -8.78 7.73
C LEU A 369 11.31 -9.64 6.53
N ARG A 370 12.58 -10.03 6.53
CA ARG A 370 13.16 -10.95 5.57
C ARG A 370 14.00 -11.96 6.34
N TRP A 371 13.62 -13.22 6.24
CA TRP A 371 14.40 -14.34 6.78
C TRP A 371 15.02 -15.12 5.64
N GLU A 372 16.34 -15.26 5.66
CA GLU A 372 17.07 -16.08 4.70
C GLU A 372 17.47 -17.40 5.38
N VAL A 373 16.98 -18.50 4.83
CA VAL A 373 17.25 -19.86 5.31
C VAL A 373 18.16 -20.54 4.30
N SER A 374 19.17 -21.27 4.76
CA SER A 374 20.17 -21.92 3.92
C SER A 374 20.44 -23.36 4.38
N GLY A 375 21.16 -24.14 3.56
CA GLY A 375 21.42 -25.55 3.87
C GLY A 375 20.18 -26.43 3.77
N LEU A 376 19.21 -26.02 2.96
CA LEU A 376 18.02 -26.81 2.68
C LEU A 376 18.35 -27.97 1.73
N LYS A 377 17.61 -29.07 1.85
CA LYS A 377 17.58 -30.16 0.88
C LYS A 377 16.78 -29.75 -0.35
N ALA A 378 17.34 -29.97 -1.53
CA ALA A 378 16.66 -29.79 -2.82
C ALA A 378 15.42 -30.67 -2.97
N SER A 379 14.49 -30.27 -3.84
CA SER A 379 13.26 -31.02 -4.15
C SER A 379 12.46 -31.48 -2.91
N SER A 380 12.45 -30.69 -1.84
CA SER A 380 11.82 -31.02 -0.56
C SER A 380 10.76 -29.98 -0.18
N ASP A 381 9.64 -30.46 0.37
CA ASP A 381 8.58 -29.64 0.95
C ASP A 381 8.90 -29.28 2.40
N TYR A 382 8.83 -27.99 2.72
CA TYR A 382 9.02 -27.45 4.06
C TYR A 382 7.74 -26.79 4.56
N LEU A 383 7.50 -26.89 5.88
CA LEU A 383 6.58 -26.01 6.58
C LEU A 383 7.37 -24.91 7.27
N TYR A 384 6.75 -23.74 7.43
CA TYR A 384 7.31 -22.64 8.20
C TYR A 384 6.32 -22.07 9.20
N ARG A 385 6.86 -21.55 10.31
CA ARG A 385 6.11 -20.87 11.36
C ARG A 385 6.82 -19.60 11.77
N ILE A 386 6.07 -18.59 12.18
CA ILE A 386 6.63 -17.30 12.59
C ILE A 386 6.14 -16.93 13.99
N ARG A 387 7.09 -16.56 14.86
CA ARG A 387 6.84 -16.23 16.28
C ARG A 387 7.44 -14.89 16.68
N ARG A 388 6.86 -14.26 17.70
CA ARG A 388 7.43 -13.14 18.45
C ARG A 388 7.53 -13.53 19.93
N GLY A 389 8.75 -13.78 20.41
CA GLY A 389 8.93 -14.34 21.75
C GLY A 389 8.24 -15.70 21.87
N SER A 390 7.25 -15.83 22.76
CA SER A 390 6.42 -17.03 22.91
C SER A 390 5.13 -17.00 22.08
N GLU A 391 4.77 -15.86 21.51
CA GLU A 391 3.56 -15.69 20.71
C GLU A 391 3.75 -16.31 19.32
N MET A 392 2.80 -17.16 18.91
CA MET A 392 2.73 -17.66 17.55
C MET A 392 1.89 -16.71 16.70
N LEU A 393 2.44 -16.28 15.57
CA LEU A 393 1.76 -15.37 14.64
C LEU A 393 1.24 -16.12 13.41
N TRP A 394 2.05 -17.01 12.83
CA TRP A 394 1.66 -17.79 11.66
C TRP A 394 2.05 -19.25 11.83
N GLU A 395 1.06 -20.14 11.69
CA GLU A 395 1.20 -21.60 11.67
C GLU A 395 0.04 -22.24 10.88
N GLY A 396 0.30 -23.40 10.28
CA GLY A 396 -0.67 -24.13 9.46
C GLY A 396 0.01 -24.88 8.33
N ASP A 397 -0.72 -25.80 7.70
CA ASP A 397 -0.19 -26.65 6.62
C ASP A 397 -0.05 -25.89 5.28
N ASP A 398 -0.71 -24.73 5.16
CA ASP A 398 -0.64 -23.83 4.00
C ASP A 398 0.55 -22.87 4.04
N TYR A 399 1.25 -22.77 5.18
CA TYR A 399 2.51 -22.06 5.32
C TYR A 399 3.68 -22.99 4.95
N SER A 400 3.86 -23.18 3.65
CA SER A 400 4.83 -24.13 3.10
C SER A 400 5.64 -23.55 1.94
N PHE A 401 6.69 -24.24 1.54
CA PHE A 401 7.33 -24.00 0.24
C PHE A 401 8.09 -25.26 -0.20
N LYS A 402 8.35 -25.36 -1.50
CA LYS A 402 9.14 -26.45 -2.08
C LYS A 402 10.44 -25.91 -2.65
N THR A 403 11.57 -26.45 -2.19
CA THR A 403 12.89 -26.09 -2.75
C THR A 403 13.03 -26.56 -4.19
N ALA A 404 13.76 -25.79 -5.01
CA ALA A 404 13.97 -26.11 -6.41
C ALA A 404 14.67 -27.48 -6.60
N PRO A 405 14.45 -28.15 -7.75
CA PRO A 405 15.28 -29.26 -8.15
C PRO A 405 16.74 -28.86 -8.35
N LYS A 406 17.65 -29.83 -8.23
CA LYS A 406 19.06 -29.59 -8.55
C LYS A 406 19.21 -29.21 -10.04
N PRO A 407 20.15 -28.30 -10.38
CA PRO A 407 20.39 -27.81 -11.75
C PRO A 407 20.41 -28.86 -12.88
N ASN A 408 20.93 -30.06 -12.62
CA ASN A 408 21.17 -31.12 -13.62
C ASN A 408 20.26 -32.35 -13.44
N GLN A 409 19.23 -32.25 -12.61
CA GLN A 409 18.27 -33.33 -12.42
C GLN A 409 17.20 -33.27 -13.53
N PRO A 410 16.99 -34.33 -14.32
CA PRO A 410 15.87 -34.41 -15.24
C PRO A 410 14.55 -34.24 -14.49
N VAL A 411 13.78 -33.22 -14.87
CA VAL A 411 12.58 -32.80 -14.16
C VAL A 411 11.68 -31.96 -15.07
N GLN A 412 10.40 -31.88 -14.70
CA GLN A 412 9.45 -30.90 -15.22
C GLN A 412 9.32 -29.74 -14.22
N VAL A 413 9.40 -28.51 -14.71
CA VAL A 413 9.21 -27.29 -13.92
C VAL A 413 8.24 -26.36 -14.65
N THR A 414 7.27 -25.82 -13.95
CA THR A 414 6.34 -24.80 -14.48
C THR A 414 6.53 -23.47 -13.75
N LEU A 415 6.92 -22.42 -14.47
CA LEU A 415 6.92 -21.05 -13.94
C LEU A 415 5.79 -20.25 -14.57
N ALA A 416 4.97 -19.61 -13.74
CA ALA A 416 3.93 -18.68 -14.18
C ALA A 416 4.51 -17.26 -14.29
N PHE A 417 4.25 -16.58 -15.40
CA PHE A 417 4.65 -15.20 -15.67
C PHE A 417 3.42 -14.32 -15.85
N GLY A 418 3.50 -13.08 -15.39
CA GLY A 418 2.46 -12.09 -15.63
C GLY A 418 2.91 -10.67 -15.33
N SER A 419 2.20 -9.70 -15.90
CA SER A 419 2.40 -8.26 -15.69
C SER A 419 1.04 -7.57 -15.57
N CYS A 420 1.06 -6.30 -15.16
CA CYS A 420 -0.15 -5.47 -15.17
C CYS A 420 -1.24 -6.08 -14.30
N ALA A 421 -1.00 -6.12 -12.98
CA ALA A 421 -1.92 -6.68 -12.01
C ALA A 421 -2.51 -5.58 -11.13
N SER A 422 -3.84 -5.51 -11.07
CA SER A 422 -4.55 -4.61 -10.18
C SER A 422 -4.50 -5.08 -8.73
N SER A 423 -4.68 -4.17 -7.76
CA SER A 423 -4.94 -4.52 -6.36
C SER A 423 -6.36 -5.04 -6.10
N GLU A 424 -7.17 -5.25 -7.14
CA GLU A 424 -8.48 -5.88 -7.02
C GLU A 424 -8.36 -7.40 -6.89
N SER A 425 -9.25 -7.99 -6.08
CA SER A 425 -9.29 -9.45 -5.90
C SER A 425 -9.62 -10.16 -7.20
N SER A 426 -8.84 -11.18 -7.56
CA SER A 426 -9.00 -11.95 -8.80
C SER A 426 -8.60 -13.40 -8.58
N SER A 427 -9.35 -14.32 -9.17
CA SER A 427 -9.04 -15.76 -9.18
C SER A 427 -7.81 -16.11 -10.02
N ILE A 428 -7.21 -15.16 -10.73
CA ILE A 428 -5.99 -15.39 -11.51
C ILE A 428 -4.84 -15.93 -10.65
N TRP A 429 -4.74 -15.48 -9.39
CA TRP A 429 -3.71 -15.91 -8.46
C TRP A 429 -3.87 -17.36 -8.03
N THR A 430 -5.09 -17.77 -7.67
CA THR A 430 -5.38 -19.16 -7.31
C THR A 430 -5.34 -20.06 -8.54
N ARG A 431 -5.71 -19.54 -9.72
CA ARG A 431 -5.59 -20.25 -10.99
C ARG A 431 -4.14 -20.69 -11.27
N MET A 432 -3.13 -19.83 -11.08
CA MET A 432 -1.73 -20.24 -11.25
C MET A 432 -1.35 -21.44 -10.38
N LYS A 433 -1.82 -21.45 -9.12
CA LYS A 433 -1.61 -22.55 -8.18
C LYS A 433 -2.34 -23.82 -8.63
N ASP A 434 -3.60 -23.69 -9.04
CA ASP A 434 -4.43 -24.82 -9.49
C ASP A 434 -3.85 -25.50 -10.74
N GLU A 435 -3.20 -24.73 -11.63
CA GLU A 435 -2.50 -25.25 -12.81
C GLU A 435 -1.08 -25.77 -12.51
N GLY A 436 -0.70 -25.87 -11.23
CA GLY A 436 0.56 -26.50 -10.81
C GLY A 436 1.82 -25.65 -11.06
N ALA A 437 1.73 -24.33 -10.98
CA ALA A 437 2.91 -23.48 -11.01
C ALA A 437 3.85 -23.78 -9.83
N ASP A 438 5.13 -24.04 -10.10
CA ASP A 438 6.19 -24.18 -9.09
C ASP A 438 6.69 -22.81 -8.59
N GLY A 439 6.41 -21.74 -9.32
CA GLY A 439 6.83 -20.38 -8.99
C GLY A 439 6.13 -19.33 -9.85
N VAL A 440 6.06 -18.09 -9.34
CA VAL A 440 5.45 -16.94 -10.02
C VAL A 440 6.48 -15.85 -10.30
N VAL A 441 6.45 -15.26 -11.49
CA VAL A 441 7.35 -14.19 -11.91
C VAL A 441 6.52 -12.98 -12.35
N LEU A 442 6.59 -11.91 -11.57
CA LEU A 442 5.92 -10.64 -11.83
C LEU A 442 6.83 -9.72 -12.63
N LEU A 443 6.41 -9.37 -13.84
CA LEU A 443 7.26 -8.63 -14.77
C LEU A 443 7.21 -7.12 -14.55
N GLY A 444 6.23 -6.60 -13.83
CA GLY A 444 6.03 -5.17 -13.63
C GLY A 444 4.55 -4.80 -13.64
N ASP A 445 4.24 -3.58 -13.22
CA ASP A 445 2.92 -3.06 -12.90
C ASP A 445 2.19 -3.90 -11.84
N THR A 446 2.90 -4.16 -10.73
CA THR A 446 2.48 -5.05 -9.65
C THR A 446 2.81 -4.49 -8.25
N PRO A 447 2.45 -3.25 -7.89
CA PRO A 447 1.23 -2.62 -8.35
C PRO A 447 1.47 -1.37 -9.18
N TYR A 448 0.35 -0.82 -9.65
CA TYR A 448 0.28 0.54 -10.12
C TYR A 448 0.49 1.52 -8.95
N ILE A 449 1.59 2.31 -8.97
CA ILE A 449 1.95 3.25 -7.90
C ILE A 449 1.85 4.70 -8.37
N ASP A 450 2.45 5.01 -9.53
CA ASP A 450 2.39 6.32 -10.21
C ASP A 450 2.83 7.55 -9.40
N VAL A 451 3.59 7.31 -8.32
CA VAL A 451 4.32 8.35 -7.58
C VAL A 451 5.64 7.83 -7.03
N THR A 452 6.52 8.76 -6.64
CA THR A 452 7.82 8.49 -6.01
C THR A 452 7.88 8.92 -4.53
N ASP A 453 6.73 9.23 -3.93
CA ASP A 453 6.62 9.49 -2.50
C ASP A 453 6.69 8.18 -1.73
N LEU A 454 7.67 8.05 -0.82
CA LEU A 454 7.99 6.76 -0.19
C LEU A 454 6.81 6.15 0.58
N ASP A 455 6.05 6.97 1.29
CA ASP A 455 4.91 6.48 2.07
C ASP A 455 3.79 5.95 1.17
N ARG A 456 3.54 6.62 0.04
CA ARG A 456 2.59 6.16 -0.97
C ARG A 456 3.08 4.93 -1.74
N VAL A 457 4.38 4.86 -2.05
CA VAL A 457 5.00 3.66 -2.66
C VAL A 457 4.81 2.46 -1.74
N ARG A 458 5.15 2.60 -0.46
CA ARG A 458 4.96 1.56 0.56
C ARG A 458 3.50 1.17 0.71
N ASP A 459 2.59 2.13 0.78
CA ASP A 459 1.15 1.87 0.84
C ASP A 459 0.67 1.00 -0.33
N ALA A 460 1.03 1.37 -1.57
CA ALA A 460 0.63 0.63 -2.74
C ALA A 460 1.07 -0.84 -2.65
N TYR A 461 2.30 -1.10 -2.20
CA TYR A 461 2.77 -2.45 -1.94
C TYR A 461 2.04 -3.15 -0.78
N ARG A 462 1.70 -2.45 0.32
CA ARG A 462 0.87 -3.02 1.40
C ARG A 462 -0.48 -3.48 0.86
N ARG A 463 -1.13 -2.68 0.01
CA ARG A 463 -2.42 -3.04 -0.61
C ARG A 463 -2.28 -4.25 -1.49
N PHE A 464 -1.28 -4.25 -2.36
CA PHE A 464 -1.04 -5.33 -3.30
C PHE A 464 -0.78 -6.66 -2.58
N SER A 465 0.09 -6.64 -1.57
CA SER A 465 0.37 -7.82 -0.74
C SER A 465 -0.78 -8.23 0.19
N SER A 466 -1.82 -7.39 0.35
CA SER A 466 -3.05 -7.71 1.09
C SER A 466 -4.16 -8.30 0.22
N VAL A 467 -3.96 -8.42 -1.11
CA VAL A 467 -4.93 -9.07 -2.00
C VAL A 467 -5.03 -10.55 -1.59
N LEU A 468 -6.19 -10.96 -1.07
CA LEU A 468 -6.32 -12.26 -0.41
C LEU A 468 -5.93 -13.45 -1.31
N PRO A 469 -6.42 -13.58 -2.56
CA PRO A 469 -5.98 -14.66 -3.44
C PRO A 469 -4.47 -14.64 -3.75
N LEU A 470 -3.86 -13.46 -3.84
CA LEU A 470 -2.41 -13.32 -4.00
C LEU A 470 -1.69 -13.85 -2.76
N ALA A 471 -2.08 -13.39 -1.57
CA ALA A 471 -1.44 -13.79 -0.32
C ALA A 471 -1.64 -15.28 0.00
N GLU A 472 -2.77 -15.88 -0.37
CA GLU A 472 -3.04 -17.32 -0.24
C GLU A 472 -2.23 -18.17 -1.22
N THR A 473 -1.98 -17.67 -2.44
CA THR A 473 -1.11 -18.34 -3.40
C THR A 473 0.35 -18.23 -2.96
N LEU A 474 0.82 -17.00 -2.73
CA LEU A 474 2.23 -16.67 -2.54
C LEU A 474 2.76 -17.02 -1.14
N ARG A 475 1.92 -17.39 -0.17
CA ARG A 475 2.41 -18.02 1.08
C ARG A 475 2.93 -19.44 0.88
N SER A 476 2.64 -20.07 -0.26
CA SER A 476 3.00 -21.45 -0.58
C SER A 476 3.82 -21.63 -1.86
N ILE A 477 3.78 -20.64 -2.76
CA ILE A 477 4.48 -20.65 -4.05
C ILE A 477 5.49 -19.50 -4.06
N PRO A 478 6.77 -19.77 -4.36
CA PRO A 478 7.78 -18.73 -4.43
C PRO A 478 7.48 -17.73 -5.54
N PHE A 479 7.78 -16.45 -5.30
CA PHE A 479 7.71 -15.44 -6.34
C PHE A 479 8.95 -14.56 -6.44
N TRP A 480 9.13 -14.03 -7.64
CA TRP A 480 10.13 -13.05 -8.01
C TRP A 480 9.47 -11.93 -8.80
N GLY A 481 10.14 -10.79 -8.90
CA GLY A 481 9.71 -9.82 -9.88
C GLY A 481 10.71 -8.74 -10.22
N THR A 482 10.35 -7.98 -11.25
CA THR A 482 10.95 -6.68 -11.59
C THR A 482 9.81 -5.65 -11.62
N TRP A 483 10.13 -4.39 -11.91
CA TRP A 483 9.14 -3.33 -12.10
C TRP A 483 8.88 -3.04 -13.56
N ASP A 484 7.81 -2.31 -13.81
CA ASP A 484 7.69 -1.45 -14.99
C ASP A 484 7.47 0.01 -14.57
N ASP A 485 7.02 0.87 -15.46
CA ASP A 485 6.87 2.31 -15.23
C ASP A 485 5.93 2.66 -14.08
N HIS A 486 4.81 1.95 -13.89
CA HIS A 486 3.87 2.30 -12.83
C HIS A 486 4.39 1.98 -11.42
N ASP A 487 5.15 0.88 -11.23
CA ASP A 487 5.88 0.62 -9.98
C ASP A 487 7.13 1.50 -9.83
N PHE A 488 7.80 1.80 -10.94
CA PHE A 488 9.00 2.64 -10.95
C PHE A 488 8.66 4.09 -10.59
N GLY A 489 7.46 4.54 -10.96
CA GLY A 489 6.79 5.62 -10.26
C GLY A 489 5.95 6.55 -11.11
N ARG A 490 5.85 6.41 -12.45
CA ARG A 490 4.92 7.16 -13.33
C ARG A 490 4.85 6.51 -14.71
N ASN A 491 3.69 6.57 -15.36
CA ASN A 491 3.53 6.23 -16.79
C ASN A 491 4.67 6.75 -17.68
N ASP A 492 5.19 5.89 -18.56
CA ASP A 492 6.27 6.13 -19.53
C ASP A 492 7.59 6.64 -18.93
N SER A 493 7.78 6.54 -17.62
CA SER A 493 8.96 7.12 -16.98
C SER A 493 10.24 6.32 -17.20
N ASP A 494 11.36 7.02 -17.05
CA ASP A 494 12.71 6.52 -17.28
C ASP A 494 13.64 6.88 -16.13
N GLY A 495 14.90 6.47 -16.23
CA GLY A 495 15.90 6.62 -15.18
C GLY A 495 16.20 8.07 -14.76
N THR A 496 15.66 9.07 -15.44
CA THR A 496 15.76 10.49 -15.05
C THR A 496 14.66 10.94 -14.07
N LEU A 497 13.71 10.06 -13.72
CA LEU A 497 12.60 10.35 -12.80
C LEU A 497 13.11 10.77 -11.40
N PRO A 498 12.75 11.98 -10.92
CA PRO A 498 13.08 12.40 -9.56
C PRO A 498 12.38 11.55 -8.49
N GLY A 499 13.15 11.10 -7.50
CA GLY A 499 12.65 10.29 -6.38
C GLY A 499 12.63 8.79 -6.63
N LYS A 500 13.16 8.29 -7.76
CA LYS A 500 13.24 6.86 -8.07
C LYS A 500 13.94 6.02 -7.00
N GLU A 501 14.79 6.62 -6.18
CA GLU A 501 15.43 5.99 -5.02
C GLU A 501 14.39 5.53 -3.99
N ASN A 502 13.31 6.29 -3.81
CA ASN A 502 12.19 5.90 -2.94
C ASN A 502 11.42 4.73 -3.55
N SER A 503 11.18 4.73 -4.86
CA SER A 503 10.57 3.60 -5.57
C SER A 503 11.41 2.32 -5.38
N ARG A 504 12.75 2.44 -5.49
CA ARG A 504 13.68 1.34 -5.20
C ARG A 504 13.59 0.86 -3.76
N LEU A 505 13.56 1.77 -2.79
CA LEU A 505 13.42 1.40 -1.38
C LEU A 505 12.11 0.66 -1.12
N GLY A 506 10.99 1.18 -1.62
CA GLY A 506 9.69 0.51 -1.51
C GLY A 506 9.66 -0.85 -2.19
N PHE A 507 10.22 -0.98 -3.40
CA PHE A 507 10.36 -2.26 -4.08
C PHE A 507 11.14 -3.26 -3.23
N MET A 508 12.31 -2.88 -2.72
CA MET A 508 13.14 -3.75 -1.87
C MET A 508 12.44 -4.14 -0.56
N ASN A 509 11.64 -3.25 0.02
CA ASN A 509 10.86 -3.56 1.22
C ASN A 509 9.84 -4.67 0.97
N TYR A 510 9.25 -4.77 -0.23
CA TYR A 510 8.12 -5.68 -0.51
C TYR A 510 8.38 -6.79 -1.53
N ARG A 511 9.60 -6.86 -2.10
CA ARG A 511 9.98 -7.85 -3.10
C ARG A 511 11.11 -8.73 -2.57
N PRO A 512 10.84 -9.94 -2.10
CA PRO A 512 11.87 -10.83 -1.56
C PRO A 512 12.74 -11.53 -2.63
N ASN A 513 13.26 -10.75 -3.58
CA ASN A 513 14.24 -11.18 -4.59
C ASN A 513 15.57 -11.59 -3.93
N PRO A 514 16.40 -12.42 -4.59
CA PRO A 514 17.69 -12.81 -4.02
C PRO A 514 18.69 -11.65 -3.95
N THR A 515 18.67 -10.75 -4.94
CA THR A 515 19.56 -9.59 -5.05
C THR A 515 18.84 -8.40 -5.68
N PHE A 516 19.41 -7.20 -5.57
CA PHE A 516 18.85 -5.96 -6.16
C PHE A 516 19.96 -5.09 -6.77
N GLY A 517 20.28 -5.32 -8.04
CA GLY A 517 21.29 -4.51 -8.73
C GLY A 517 22.64 -4.47 -8.00
N HIS A 518 23.42 -3.42 -8.23
CA HIS A 518 24.75 -3.26 -7.61
C HIS A 518 25.00 -1.79 -7.21
N ASP A 519 25.73 -1.58 -6.11
CA ASP A 519 26.02 -0.28 -5.48
C ASP A 519 24.77 0.62 -5.36
N ASP A 520 23.70 0.07 -4.80
CA ASP A 520 22.42 0.76 -4.60
C ASP A 520 21.74 1.26 -5.90
N GLN A 521 22.09 0.69 -7.05
CA GLN A 521 21.53 1.05 -8.35
C GLN A 521 20.83 -0.13 -9.03
N GLY A 522 19.59 0.14 -9.46
CA GLY A 522 18.71 -0.80 -10.15
C GLY A 522 18.19 -1.92 -9.25
N ILE A 523 17.30 -2.74 -9.81
CA ILE A 523 16.72 -3.92 -9.15
C ILE A 523 16.94 -5.22 -9.92
N TYR A 524 17.71 -5.18 -11.01
CA TYR A 524 17.98 -6.36 -11.83
C TYR A 524 18.58 -7.51 -10.99
N THR A 525 18.14 -8.72 -11.28
CA THR A 525 18.51 -9.92 -10.53
C THR A 525 18.38 -11.16 -11.41
N LYS A 526 18.89 -12.29 -10.96
CA LYS A 526 18.65 -13.59 -11.60
C LYS A 526 18.40 -14.69 -10.56
N PHE A 527 17.73 -15.76 -10.98
CA PHE A 527 17.54 -16.95 -10.17
C PHE A 527 17.46 -18.19 -11.06
N ARG A 528 17.78 -19.35 -10.47
CA ARG A 528 17.64 -20.66 -11.13
C ARG A 528 16.62 -21.51 -10.42
N TYR A 529 15.74 -22.14 -11.18
CA TYR A 529 14.79 -23.14 -10.69
C TYR A 529 14.81 -24.36 -11.62
N GLY A 530 15.53 -25.40 -11.20
CA GLY A 530 15.77 -26.59 -12.02
C GLY A 530 16.46 -26.26 -13.36
N PRO A 531 15.86 -26.59 -14.52
CA PRO A 531 16.45 -26.39 -15.84
C PRO A 531 16.30 -24.95 -16.39
N ILE A 532 15.61 -24.07 -15.66
CA ILE A 532 15.33 -22.69 -16.07
C ILE A 532 16.21 -21.73 -15.26
N GLU A 533 16.91 -20.82 -15.93
CA GLU A 533 17.50 -19.64 -15.30
C GLU A 533 16.85 -18.37 -15.87
N VAL A 534 16.30 -17.54 -14.98
CA VAL A 534 15.61 -16.31 -15.33
C VAL A 534 16.49 -15.11 -14.98
N PHE A 535 16.71 -14.25 -15.96
CA PHE A 535 17.36 -12.96 -15.84
C PHE A 535 16.30 -11.86 -15.85
N LEU A 536 15.98 -11.34 -14.66
CA LEU A 536 15.06 -10.22 -14.50
C LEU A 536 15.84 -8.92 -14.73
N LEU A 537 15.57 -8.31 -15.88
CA LEU A 537 16.17 -7.05 -16.26
C LEU A 537 15.38 -5.90 -15.64
N ASP A 538 16.12 -4.86 -15.27
CA ASP A 538 15.59 -3.53 -14.97
C ASP A 538 15.70 -2.68 -16.23
N THR A 539 14.56 -2.29 -16.79
CA THR A 539 14.49 -1.50 -18.02
C THR A 539 14.08 -0.05 -17.75
N ARG A 540 14.18 0.40 -16.49
CA ARG A 540 13.79 1.75 -16.09
C ARG A 540 14.95 2.52 -15.47
N TRP A 541 15.67 1.93 -14.50
CA TRP A 541 16.63 2.67 -13.66
C TRP A 541 17.72 3.44 -14.39
N PHE A 542 18.32 2.82 -15.41
CA PHE A 542 19.42 3.39 -16.19
C PHE A 542 18.95 4.06 -17.48
N ALA A 543 17.69 3.86 -17.87
CA ALA A 543 17.15 4.34 -19.13
C ALA A 543 17.40 5.85 -19.27
N ARG A 544 18.05 6.25 -20.36
CA ARG A 544 18.42 7.65 -20.69
C ARG A 544 19.35 8.37 -19.70
N THR A 545 19.84 7.72 -18.66
CA THR A 545 20.76 8.34 -17.68
C THR A 545 22.19 8.50 -18.20
N GLU A 546 22.58 7.69 -19.19
CA GLU A 546 23.90 7.70 -19.81
C GLU A 546 23.84 7.33 -21.30
N LYS A 547 25.01 7.41 -21.95
CA LYS A 547 25.18 6.96 -23.34
C LYS A 547 25.10 5.45 -23.42
N SER A 548 24.50 4.92 -24.48
CA SER A 548 24.44 3.49 -24.72
C SER A 548 25.82 2.87 -24.85
N TRP A 549 25.96 1.68 -24.26
CA TRP A 549 27.11 0.80 -24.43
C TRP A 549 27.21 0.21 -25.85
N ALA A 550 26.12 0.21 -26.61
CA ALA A 550 26.06 -0.28 -28.00
C ALA A 550 26.27 0.83 -29.03
N ASP A 551 25.74 2.04 -28.78
CA ASP A 551 25.88 3.20 -29.67
C ASP A 551 26.08 4.48 -28.83
N PRO A 552 27.32 5.02 -28.73
CA PRO A 552 27.61 6.15 -27.84
C PRO A 552 26.94 7.47 -28.26
N ASN A 553 26.27 7.52 -29.41
CA ASN A 553 25.48 8.67 -29.86
C ASN A 553 24.00 8.59 -29.43
N LYS A 554 23.58 7.51 -28.77
CA LYS A 554 22.20 7.26 -28.35
C LYS A 554 22.09 7.06 -26.83
N PRO A 555 20.91 7.27 -26.23
CA PRO A 555 20.67 6.94 -24.83
C PRO A 555 20.72 5.42 -24.59
N THR A 556 21.12 5.03 -23.39
CA THR A 556 21.05 3.63 -22.95
C THR A 556 19.66 3.23 -22.46
N LEU A 557 19.35 1.93 -22.49
CA LEU A 557 18.24 1.34 -21.74
C LEU A 557 18.76 0.71 -20.44
N LEU A 558 19.63 -0.29 -20.56
CA LEU A 558 20.11 -1.07 -19.41
C LEU A 558 21.25 -0.38 -18.64
N GLY A 559 21.95 0.54 -19.27
CA GLY A 559 23.22 1.03 -18.76
C GLY A 559 24.34 0.01 -18.87
N LYS A 560 25.59 0.51 -18.85
CA LYS A 560 26.78 -0.32 -19.02
C LYS A 560 26.89 -1.38 -17.92
N ARG A 561 26.51 -1.03 -16.70
CA ARG A 561 26.66 -1.89 -15.52
C ARG A 561 25.80 -3.15 -15.61
N GLN A 562 24.50 -2.98 -15.87
CA GLN A 562 23.60 -4.11 -16.02
C GLN A 562 23.93 -4.92 -17.27
N TRP A 563 24.41 -4.28 -18.34
CA TRP A 563 24.89 -4.99 -19.52
C TRP A 563 26.07 -5.93 -19.21
N GLU A 564 27.09 -5.47 -18.49
CA GLU A 564 28.22 -6.33 -18.10
C GLU A 564 27.78 -7.46 -17.17
N TRP A 565 26.87 -7.18 -16.24
CA TRP A 565 26.27 -8.21 -15.38
C TRP A 565 25.52 -9.29 -16.19
N LEU A 566 24.72 -8.88 -17.18
CA LEU A 566 23.95 -9.78 -18.02
C LEU A 566 24.86 -10.71 -18.82
N LYS A 567 25.90 -10.15 -19.46
CA LYS A 567 26.89 -10.95 -20.21
C LYS A 567 27.58 -11.99 -19.32
N ALA A 568 28.07 -11.57 -18.16
CA ALA A 568 28.75 -12.46 -17.22
C ALA A 568 27.80 -13.57 -16.74
N GLY A 569 26.55 -13.21 -16.43
CA GLY A 569 25.54 -14.15 -15.98
C GLY A 569 25.15 -15.18 -17.05
N LEU A 570 25.00 -14.75 -18.31
CA LEU A 570 24.67 -15.63 -19.44
C LEU A 570 25.83 -16.58 -19.78
N LEU A 571 27.08 -16.11 -19.76
CA LEU A 571 28.27 -16.95 -19.98
C LEU A 571 28.46 -18.00 -18.87
N ALA A 572 28.06 -17.68 -17.64
CA ALA A 572 28.16 -18.58 -16.51
C ALA A 572 27.01 -19.59 -16.42
N SER A 573 25.92 -19.38 -17.16
CA SER A 573 24.70 -20.19 -17.06
C SER A 573 24.81 -21.47 -17.88
N ASP A 574 24.73 -22.61 -17.21
CA ASP A 574 24.55 -23.95 -17.81
C ASP A 574 23.08 -24.39 -17.82
N ALA A 575 22.13 -23.48 -17.64
CA ALA A 575 20.69 -23.81 -17.71
C ALA A 575 20.27 -24.19 -19.13
N THR A 576 19.38 -25.18 -19.22
CA THR A 576 18.79 -25.64 -20.49
C THR A 576 18.06 -24.50 -21.18
N PHE A 577 17.26 -23.75 -20.42
CA PHE A 577 16.52 -22.59 -20.91
C PHE A 577 16.92 -21.33 -20.12
N LYS A 578 17.23 -20.26 -20.85
CA LYS A 578 17.64 -18.96 -20.30
C LYS A 578 16.57 -17.94 -20.67
N ILE A 579 15.91 -17.37 -19.68
CA ILE A 579 14.78 -16.46 -19.89
C ILE A 579 15.26 -15.03 -19.63
N LEU A 580 15.22 -14.18 -20.65
CA LEU A 580 15.42 -12.74 -20.45
C LEU A 580 14.05 -12.09 -20.27
N ALA A 581 13.79 -11.52 -19.10
CA ALA A 581 12.47 -11.01 -18.75
C ALA A 581 12.53 -9.58 -18.22
N CYS A 582 11.58 -8.73 -18.64
CA CYS A 582 11.42 -7.34 -18.19
C CYS A 582 9.94 -6.92 -18.20
N GLY A 583 9.62 -5.76 -17.64
CA GLY A 583 8.27 -5.20 -17.67
C GLY A 583 7.82 -4.83 -19.08
N MET A 584 8.65 -4.08 -19.80
CA MET A 584 8.30 -3.60 -21.14
C MET A 584 8.34 -4.67 -22.23
N ILE A 585 7.71 -4.35 -23.36
CA ILE A 585 7.77 -5.15 -24.60
C ILE A 585 9.15 -5.06 -25.29
N TRP A 586 9.61 -6.17 -25.86
CA TRP A 586 10.87 -6.25 -26.62
C TRP A 586 10.82 -5.63 -28.03
N ASP A 587 9.67 -5.15 -28.48
CA ASP A 587 9.41 -4.61 -29.83
C ASP A 587 9.07 -3.11 -29.81
N ASP A 588 8.67 -2.58 -30.96
CA ASP A 588 8.20 -1.21 -31.16
C ASP A 588 6.67 -1.17 -31.02
N LYS A 589 6.15 -0.37 -30.08
CA LYS A 589 4.71 -0.16 -29.85
C LYS A 589 4.02 0.53 -31.03
N LYS A 590 4.77 1.08 -31.99
CA LYS A 590 4.30 1.82 -33.19
C LYS A 590 3.45 3.04 -32.85
N ASN A 591 3.72 3.67 -31.71
CA ASN A 591 3.04 4.86 -31.23
C ASN A 591 4.08 5.95 -30.85
N THR A 592 3.68 6.92 -30.03
CA THR A 592 4.54 8.02 -29.56
C THR A 592 5.24 7.72 -28.24
N GLU A 593 4.93 6.60 -27.59
CA GLU A 593 5.58 6.18 -26.36
C GLU A 593 7.02 5.77 -26.67
N SER A 594 7.87 5.72 -25.64
CA SER A 594 9.32 5.51 -25.82
C SER A 594 9.92 4.53 -24.83
N ASP A 595 9.05 3.80 -24.16
CA ASP A 595 9.32 2.83 -23.12
C ASP A 595 9.20 1.40 -23.65
N ASP A 596 9.80 1.18 -24.80
CA ASP A 596 9.86 -0.09 -25.46
C ASP A 596 11.27 -0.36 -25.99
N TRP A 597 11.61 -1.62 -26.24
CA TRP A 597 12.91 -1.94 -26.81
C TRP A 597 13.03 -1.53 -28.29
N GLY A 598 11.92 -1.20 -28.97
CA GLY A 598 11.92 -0.57 -30.29
C GLY A 598 12.67 0.75 -30.32
N THR A 599 12.50 1.57 -29.28
CA THR A 599 13.21 2.83 -29.04
C THR A 599 14.71 2.61 -28.83
N TYR A 600 15.07 1.49 -28.20
CA TYR A 600 16.46 1.10 -27.90
C TYR A 600 16.96 -0.04 -28.81
N LYS A 601 16.51 -0.07 -30.07
CA LYS A 601 16.86 -1.14 -31.02
C LYS A 601 18.36 -1.39 -31.18
N HIS A 602 19.20 -0.37 -30.97
CA HIS A 602 20.66 -0.51 -31.00
C HIS A 602 21.19 -1.41 -29.89
N GLU A 603 20.61 -1.36 -28.69
CA GLU A 603 20.97 -2.29 -27.60
C GLU A 603 20.38 -3.67 -27.83
N ARG A 604 19.14 -3.77 -28.34
CA ARG A 604 18.53 -5.07 -28.70
C ARG A 604 19.35 -5.83 -29.74
N GLN A 605 19.74 -5.15 -30.82
CA GLN A 605 20.54 -5.72 -31.89
C GLN A 605 21.93 -6.11 -31.38
N ALA A 606 22.56 -5.27 -30.55
CA ALA A 606 23.86 -5.60 -29.96
C ALA A 606 23.79 -6.80 -29.01
N LEU A 607 22.70 -6.94 -28.23
CA LEU A 607 22.44 -8.14 -27.43
C LEU A 607 22.34 -9.38 -28.32
N GLN A 608 21.53 -9.34 -29.38
CA GLN A 608 21.36 -10.47 -30.32
C GLN A 608 22.69 -10.86 -30.97
N SER A 609 23.45 -9.89 -31.49
CA SER A 609 24.78 -10.15 -32.05
C SER A 609 25.72 -10.76 -31.01
N TRP A 610 25.71 -10.25 -29.78
CA TRP A 610 26.56 -10.78 -28.71
C TRP A 610 26.19 -12.23 -28.33
N LEU A 611 24.89 -12.58 -28.29
CA LEU A 611 24.44 -13.97 -28.08
C LEU A 611 25.01 -14.88 -29.16
N GLY A 612 24.96 -14.44 -30.42
CA GLY A 612 25.55 -15.15 -31.55
C GLY A 612 27.07 -15.30 -31.42
N ASP A 613 27.80 -14.21 -31.22
CA ASP A 613 29.26 -14.23 -31.15
C ASP A 613 29.78 -15.15 -30.03
N ASN A 614 29.02 -15.27 -28.94
CA ASN A 614 29.39 -16.06 -27.76
C ASN A 614 28.71 -17.43 -27.71
N ARG A 615 27.95 -17.81 -28.74
CA ARG A 615 27.24 -19.10 -28.84
C ARG A 615 26.38 -19.40 -27.60
N VAL A 616 25.68 -18.38 -27.11
CA VAL A 616 24.74 -18.53 -25.99
C VAL A 616 23.44 -19.09 -26.57
N GLU A 617 23.04 -20.27 -26.11
CA GLU A 617 21.87 -21.01 -26.60
C GLU A 617 20.78 -21.16 -25.53
N GLY A 618 19.58 -21.55 -25.98
CA GLY A 618 18.41 -21.77 -25.12
C GLY A 618 17.73 -20.48 -24.66
N VAL A 619 17.97 -19.36 -25.34
CA VAL A 619 17.43 -18.04 -24.94
C VAL A 619 16.04 -17.81 -25.51
N VAL A 620 15.09 -17.40 -24.65
CA VAL A 620 13.80 -16.82 -25.02
C VAL A 620 13.56 -15.51 -24.26
N LEU A 621 12.66 -14.68 -24.78
CA LEU A 621 12.35 -13.35 -24.24
C LEU A 621 10.94 -13.33 -23.65
N ILE A 622 10.75 -12.67 -22.52
CA ILE A 622 9.42 -12.43 -21.93
C ILE A 622 9.25 -10.93 -21.61
N GLY A 623 8.08 -10.38 -21.91
CA GLY A 623 7.71 -8.99 -21.60
C GLY A 623 6.23 -8.81 -21.26
N GLY A 624 5.85 -7.60 -20.86
CA GLY A 624 4.50 -7.22 -20.42
C GLY A 624 4.03 -5.91 -21.06
N ASP A 625 3.54 -4.98 -20.23
CA ASP A 625 3.19 -3.57 -20.53
C ASP A 625 1.97 -3.35 -21.45
N ILE A 626 1.95 -3.93 -22.65
CA ILE A 626 1.03 -3.47 -23.71
C ILE A 626 -0.44 -3.90 -23.58
N HIS A 627 -0.80 -4.56 -22.47
CA HIS A 627 -2.13 -5.15 -22.20
C HIS A 627 -2.70 -6.00 -23.34
N VAL A 628 -1.84 -6.79 -24.00
CA VAL A 628 -2.18 -7.76 -25.05
C VAL A 628 -1.24 -8.95 -24.97
N SER A 629 -1.78 -10.16 -25.00
CA SER A 629 -0.97 -11.38 -25.03
C SER A 629 -0.50 -11.68 -26.45
N ARG A 630 0.80 -11.98 -26.65
CA ARG A 630 1.37 -12.24 -27.99
C ARG A 630 2.49 -13.26 -27.97
N LEU A 631 2.61 -13.99 -29.08
CA LEU A 631 3.73 -14.87 -29.39
C LEU A 631 4.40 -14.40 -30.68
N LEU A 632 5.71 -14.15 -30.61
CA LEU A 632 6.53 -13.77 -31.76
C LEU A 632 7.73 -14.71 -31.92
N LYS A 633 8.16 -14.92 -33.16
CA LYS A 633 9.36 -15.69 -33.53
C LYS A 633 10.23 -14.87 -34.47
N TYR A 634 11.29 -14.27 -33.96
CA TYR A 634 12.19 -13.44 -34.75
C TYR A 634 13.11 -14.30 -35.62
N ASP A 635 13.21 -13.95 -36.90
CA ASP A 635 14.19 -14.54 -37.81
C ASP A 635 15.59 -13.98 -37.49
N THR A 636 16.26 -14.67 -36.57
CA THR A 636 17.57 -14.30 -36.01
C THR A 636 18.61 -15.39 -36.30
N VAL A 637 18.32 -16.33 -37.20
CA VAL A 637 19.19 -17.47 -37.51
C VAL A 637 20.55 -17.00 -38.01
N GLU A 638 20.60 -16.00 -38.88
CA GLU A 638 21.87 -15.46 -39.38
C GLU A 638 22.69 -14.76 -38.27
N GLN A 639 22.02 -14.06 -37.36
CA GLN A 639 22.68 -13.22 -36.34
C GLN A 639 23.07 -14.02 -35.08
N VAL A 640 22.21 -14.93 -34.64
CA VAL A 640 22.32 -15.66 -33.36
C VAL A 640 22.70 -17.12 -33.61
N GLY A 641 22.22 -17.70 -34.71
CA GLY A 641 22.36 -19.11 -35.07
C GLY A 641 21.08 -19.92 -34.92
N TYR A 642 20.02 -19.33 -34.35
CA TYR A 642 18.70 -19.93 -34.16
C TYR A 642 17.63 -18.81 -34.04
N PRO A 643 16.32 -19.10 -34.22
CA PRO A 643 15.26 -18.11 -34.02
C PRO A 643 15.01 -17.82 -32.53
N ILE A 644 14.93 -16.55 -32.15
CA ILE A 644 14.52 -16.14 -30.80
C ILE A 644 13.01 -15.97 -30.73
N TYR A 645 12.39 -16.60 -29.73
CA TYR A 645 10.98 -16.42 -29.41
C TYR A 645 10.79 -15.32 -28.36
N GLN A 646 9.73 -14.52 -28.51
CA GLN A 646 9.24 -13.59 -27.49
C GLN A 646 7.82 -13.98 -27.08
N PHE A 647 7.61 -14.01 -25.75
CA PHE A 647 6.32 -14.20 -25.12
C PHE A 647 5.90 -12.89 -24.44
N ILE A 648 4.73 -12.36 -24.78
CA ILE A 648 4.15 -11.18 -24.14
C ILE A 648 2.95 -11.61 -23.32
N THR A 649 2.94 -11.28 -22.02
CA THR A 649 1.87 -11.65 -21.09
C THR A 649 1.39 -10.45 -20.27
N SER A 650 0.39 -9.76 -20.82
CA SER A 650 -0.34 -8.65 -20.22
C SER A 650 -1.77 -8.63 -20.78
N PRO A 651 -2.81 -8.24 -20.02
CA PRO A 651 -2.79 -7.88 -18.60
C PRO A 651 -3.29 -9.01 -17.68
N MET A 652 -2.81 -9.02 -16.43
CA MET A 652 -3.38 -9.84 -15.36
C MET A 652 -4.69 -9.27 -14.78
N HIS A 653 -5.05 -8.03 -15.13
CA HIS A 653 -6.32 -7.39 -14.76
C HIS A 653 -7.32 -7.33 -15.94
N GLY A 654 -8.44 -6.63 -15.73
CA GLY A 654 -9.59 -6.60 -16.63
C GLY A 654 -9.53 -5.69 -17.85
N SER A 655 -8.41 -5.01 -18.13
CA SER A 655 -8.38 -3.88 -19.07
C SER A 655 -7.36 -4.11 -20.17
N VAL A 656 -7.81 -4.40 -21.38
CA VAL A 656 -6.97 -4.60 -22.56
C VAL A 656 -6.75 -3.28 -23.31
N ILE A 657 -5.67 -3.18 -24.10
CA ILE A 657 -5.40 -2.01 -24.96
C ILE A 657 -5.30 -2.46 -26.44
N PRO A 658 -6.44 -2.58 -27.16
CA PRO A 658 -6.46 -3.07 -28.54
C PRO A 658 -5.58 -2.26 -29.50
N SER A 659 -5.40 -0.96 -29.25
CA SER A 659 -4.54 -0.10 -30.09
C SER A 659 -3.05 -0.48 -30.05
N LEU A 660 -2.61 -1.21 -29.02
CA LEU A 660 -1.23 -1.71 -28.91
C LEU A 660 -1.06 -3.12 -29.51
N ASN A 661 -2.15 -3.74 -30.00
CA ASN A 661 -2.09 -4.98 -30.77
C ASN A 661 -1.64 -4.73 -32.22
N VAL A 662 -0.44 -4.16 -32.37
CA VAL A 662 0.05 -3.67 -33.66
C VAL A 662 0.63 -4.79 -34.53
N PRO A 663 0.45 -4.77 -35.87
CA PRO A 663 1.03 -5.75 -36.77
C PRO A 663 2.56 -5.82 -36.63
N HIS A 664 3.10 -7.03 -36.64
CA HIS A 664 4.55 -7.26 -36.61
C HIS A 664 4.91 -8.44 -37.53
N PRO A 665 5.98 -8.38 -38.35
CA PRO A 665 6.33 -9.45 -39.29
C PRO A 665 6.67 -10.79 -38.61
N ALA A 666 7.13 -10.75 -37.36
CA ALA A 666 7.42 -11.94 -36.55
C ALA A 666 6.23 -12.47 -35.75
N LEU A 667 5.06 -11.83 -35.82
CA LEU A 667 3.89 -12.20 -35.02
C LEU A 667 3.32 -13.55 -35.48
N ILE A 668 3.19 -14.50 -34.54
CA ILE A 668 2.54 -15.79 -34.78
C ILE A 668 1.10 -15.74 -34.28
N GLN A 669 0.91 -15.32 -33.03
CA GLN A 669 -0.40 -15.26 -32.36
C GLN A 669 -0.51 -14.02 -31.48
N SER A 670 -1.74 -13.53 -31.31
CA SER A 670 -2.09 -12.41 -30.45
C SER A 670 -3.50 -12.56 -29.91
N ALA A 671 -3.76 -12.10 -28.69
CA ALA A 671 -5.10 -12.05 -28.12
C ALA A 671 -5.30 -10.85 -27.18
N GLU A 672 -6.44 -10.18 -27.35
CA GLU A 672 -6.95 -9.11 -26.48
C GLU A 672 -7.84 -9.72 -25.38
N GLU A 673 -7.31 -10.68 -24.64
CA GLU A 673 -8.01 -11.34 -23.55
C GLU A 673 -7.56 -10.76 -22.19
N PRO A 674 -8.49 -10.36 -21.30
CA PRO A 674 -8.16 -9.90 -19.96
C PRO A 674 -7.84 -11.05 -19.01
N TYR A 675 -7.21 -10.72 -17.87
CA TYR A 675 -6.87 -11.67 -16.80
C TYR A 675 -6.05 -12.87 -17.27
N VAL A 676 -5.02 -12.63 -18.09
CA VAL A 676 -4.16 -13.66 -18.66
C VAL A 676 -2.82 -13.73 -17.93
N PHE A 677 -2.32 -14.95 -17.76
CA PHE A 677 -0.94 -15.24 -17.37
C PHE A 677 -0.35 -16.28 -18.32
N LEU A 678 0.97 -16.40 -18.33
CA LEU A 678 1.72 -17.36 -19.12
C LEU A 678 2.30 -18.45 -18.21
N ASN A 679 1.94 -19.71 -18.45
CA ASN A 679 2.67 -20.86 -17.90
C ASN A 679 3.79 -21.27 -18.85
N LEU A 680 5.01 -21.30 -18.33
CA LEU A 680 6.18 -21.80 -19.03
C LEU A 680 6.62 -23.13 -18.40
N ASN A 681 6.32 -24.24 -19.08
CA ASN A 681 6.65 -25.59 -18.65
C ASN A 681 7.92 -26.07 -19.37
N ALA A 682 8.99 -26.35 -18.62
CA ALA A 682 10.21 -26.94 -19.14
C ALA A 682 10.27 -28.42 -18.74
N ASP A 683 10.42 -29.31 -19.72
CA ASP A 683 10.59 -30.74 -19.50
C ASP A 683 11.98 -31.21 -19.99
N THR A 684 12.83 -31.60 -19.03
CA THR A 684 14.16 -32.17 -19.30
C THR A 684 14.22 -33.68 -19.12
N THR A 685 13.08 -34.34 -18.92
CA THR A 685 12.96 -35.80 -18.86
C THR A 685 12.90 -36.44 -20.25
N VAL A 686 12.70 -35.62 -21.29
CA VAL A 686 12.62 -36.00 -22.70
C VAL A 686 13.84 -35.53 -23.50
N THR A 687 14.03 -36.05 -24.71
CA THR A 687 15.13 -35.68 -25.61
C THR A 687 14.63 -35.52 -27.06
N PRO A 688 14.77 -34.32 -27.67
CA PRO A 688 15.27 -33.08 -27.06
C PRO A 688 14.38 -32.64 -25.88
N ALA A 689 14.96 -31.87 -24.93
CA ALA A 689 14.17 -31.24 -23.88
C ALA A 689 13.14 -30.28 -24.50
N THR A 690 11.99 -30.07 -23.86
CA THR A 690 10.92 -29.23 -24.42
C THR A 690 10.61 -28.03 -23.53
N LEU A 691 10.12 -26.96 -24.16
CA LEU A 691 9.62 -25.76 -23.51
C LEU A 691 8.22 -25.45 -24.07
N GLN A 692 7.19 -25.65 -23.24
CA GLN A 692 5.82 -25.31 -23.59
C GLN A 692 5.44 -23.96 -22.96
N ALA A 693 4.95 -23.04 -23.78
CA ALA A 693 4.40 -21.76 -23.35
C ALA A 693 2.88 -21.77 -23.55
N VAL A 694 2.11 -21.58 -22.48
CA VAL A 694 0.64 -21.63 -22.48
C VAL A 694 0.07 -20.34 -21.90
N TRP A 695 -0.68 -19.58 -22.70
CA TRP A 695 -1.42 -18.42 -22.19
C TRP A 695 -2.78 -18.88 -21.71
N MET A 696 -3.12 -18.56 -20.48
CA MET A 696 -4.37 -18.97 -19.85
C MET A 696 -5.00 -17.80 -19.11
N ASN A 697 -6.33 -17.70 -19.18
CA ASN A 697 -7.06 -16.72 -18.40
C ASN A 697 -7.45 -17.27 -17.00
N ARG A 698 -7.94 -16.39 -16.11
CA ARG A 698 -8.37 -16.77 -14.75
C ARG A 698 -9.42 -17.90 -14.69
N ASP A 699 -10.21 -18.08 -15.74
CA ASP A 699 -11.27 -19.09 -15.81
C ASP A 699 -10.76 -20.46 -16.29
N GLY A 700 -9.45 -20.60 -16.56
CA GLY A 700 -8.84 -21.83 -17.03
C GLY A 700 -8.91 -22.02 -18.56
N LYS A 701 -9.32 -20.99 -19.30
CA LYS A 701 -9.36 -21.04 -20.77
C LYS A 701 -7.94 -20.83 -21.32
N ILE A 702 -7.45 -21.82 -22.05
CA ILE A 702 -6.25 -21.67 -22.89
C ILE A 702 -6.57 -20.72 -24.05
N ILE A 703 -5.79 -19.66 -24.16
CA ILE A 703 -5.94 -18.64 -25.19
C ILE A 703 -5.17 -19.04 -26.45
N PHE A 704 -3.90 -19.39 -26.27
CA PHE A 704 -3.08 -20.12 -27.24
C PHE A 704 -1.85 -20.70 -26.53
N ASP A 705 -1.17 -21.62 -27.21
CA ASP A 705 0.03 -22.28 -26.73
C ASP A 705 1.04 -22.55 -27.85
N THR A 706 2.28 -22.81 -27.46
CA THR A 706 3.34 -23.26 -28.36
C THR A 706 4.28 -24.21 -27.63
N ASN A 707 4.85 -25.17 -28.36
CA ASN A 707 5.87 -26.09 -27.87
C ASN A 707 7.14 -25.89 -28.68
N ILE A 708 8.26 -25.75 -27.99
CA ILE A 708 9.58 -25.50 -28.58
C ILE A 708 10.51 -26.63 -28.13
N ASP A 709 11.11 -27.31 -29.10
CA ASP A 709 12.18 -28.27 -28.80
C ASP A 709 13.47 -27.50 -28.49
N ARG A 710 14.25 -27.97 -27.51
CA ARG A 710 15.52 -27.31 -27.12
C ARG A 710 16.46 -27.15 -28.30
N ASP A 711 16.44 -28.08 -29.25
CA ASP A 711 17.26 -28.03 -30.47
C ASP A 711 16.89 -26.86 -31.41
N GLU A 712 15.64 -26.37 -31.38
CA GLU A 712 15.26 -25.14 -32.10
C GLU A 712 15.92 -23.88 -31.53
N LEU A 713 16.38 -23.94 -30.29
CA LEU A 713 17.11 -22.86 -29.62
C LEU A 713 18.62 -23.10 -29.60
N SER A 714 19.10 -24.01 -30.45
CA SER A 714 20.51 -24.34 -30.66
C SER A 714 20.93 -23.99 -32.07
N ARG A 715 22.24 -23.80 -32.27
CA ARG A 715 22.76 -23.65 -33.64
C ARG A 715 22.54 -24.92 -34.44
N SER A 716 22.13 -24.75 -35.69
CA SER A 716 22.16 -25.84 -36.67
C SER A 716 23.63 -26.25 -36.88
N ASN A 717 23.92 -27.55 -36.69
CA ASN A 717 25.25 -28.12 -36.94
C ASN A 717 25.64 -28.06 -38.43
#